data_AF-A0A067FM97-F1
#
_entry.id   AF-A0A067FM97-F1
#
_cell.length_a   1.000
_cell.length_b   1.000
_cell.length_c   1.000
_cell.angle_alpha   90.00
_cell.angle_beta   90.00
_cell.angle_gamma   90.00
#
_symmetry.space_group_name_H-M   'P 1'
#
loop_
_entity.id
_entity.type
_entity.pdbx_description
1 polymer ?
#
loop_
_entity_poly.entity_id
_entity_poly.type
_entity_poly.pdbx_seq_one_letter_code
_entity_poly.pdbx_strand_id
1 'polypeptide(L)'
;MGALNSDSRKVETTRKILSFHREDRCTDPNNPQSILLDFISSCQNLRIWSLNTSTREYLNNEQLQKGKQIDEWWRQVSKGDRMMDYMNMDDRSVGMFWVVSYTMAQPACETVMNWLSSAGVTELFPGSNLPPNERLMVMREVNPLPMSLLTGFSLNLCLKLALQMEDSIFGGQVVASIAMVETYTRLMLLAPHSLFRSLFSHLAQRNPSLLAKVGVTPLVLEIVNYRLLPLYRYQGKTKTLMYDITKIISALKVKRGDHRVLRLAENLCMNLILSQRDFFSLKREGKGSTEFTETLNRITVIALAIIIKTRGIADADHVLYLQTMLEQIMATSQHTWSEKTLRYFPSLLRDALIGRIDKRGLTIQAWQQAETTVINQCTQLLSPSADPTYVKTYLSHSFPQHRQYLCAGAWILMQGHPENINSANLLRVLREFSPEEVTSNIYTMVDVLLHHIHVELQRGHSLQDLLFKACANISFFVLTHELLPLDILLLALIDRDDDPHALRIVITLLDRQELQQRVKLYCMNRGPPEHWLYSGLFKRVELQKALGNHLSWKERYPTFFDDIAARLLPVIPLIVYRLIENDAMDSADRVLATYSSFLAYYPLRFSFVRDILAYFYGHLPGKLIVRILNVFDLSKIPFSESFPQHISSSNPVMCPPLDYFATLLLGLVNNVIPALNYNSKSGSTMDASLRAPHNKSPMTSQSGPSNVSEGRKEFYQNQDPGTYTQLVLETAVIEILSLPVSASQIVSSLVQIVVNIQPTLIQTSNGPYGASNSVGQGSVLPTSPSGGSTDSLGASRSTPSVSGINTSSFVSRSGYTCQQLSCLLIQACGLLLAQLPPDFHMQLYMEASRIIKESWWLADGKRSLGELDSAVGYALLDPTWAAQDNTSTAIGNIVALLHSFFSNLPQEWLEGTHVIIKHLRPITSVAMLRIVFRIMGPLLPRLVNAHTLFNKTLALLLNTMGDVYGKNTLPPAPVEASEIADLIDFLHHVVHYEGQGGPVQASSKPRPEVLVLTGRAAESLRPEVQHLLSHLKPDVNSSIYAATHPKMVQNPS
;
A
#
# COMPACT_ATOMS: atom_id res chain seq x y z
N MET A 1 -30.96 -11.46 -29.69
CA MET A 1 -32.42 -11.34 -29.56
C MET A 1 -33.20 -12.50 -30.18
N GLY A 2 -32.73 -13.17 -31.25
CA GLY A 2 -33.47 -14.31 -31.87
C GLY A 2 -33.58 -15.62 -31.06
N ALA A 3 -32.87 -15.78 -29.93
CA ALA A 3 -32.80 -17.03 -29.16
C ALA A 3 -33.71 -17.08 -27.90
N LEU A 4 -34.59 -16.09 -27.70
CA LEU A 4 -35.52 -16.02 -26.55
C LEU A 4 -36.93 -16.56 -26.88
N ASN A 5 -37.27 -16.72 -28.16
CA ASN A 5 -38.62 -17.11 -28.59
C ASN A 5 -38.87 -18.63 -28.59
N SER A 6 -37.85 -19.47 -28.42
CA SER A 6 -37.97 -20.93 -28.61
C SER A 6 -37.66 -21.80 -27.38
N ASP A 7 -37.26 -21.21 -26.24
CA ASP A 7 -36.74 -21.95 -25.08
C ASP A 7 -37.65 -21.82 -23.83
N SER A 8 -38.49 -22.82 -23.59
CA SER A 8 -39.46 -22.87 -22.48
C SER A 8 -38.80 -22.84 -21.08
N ARG A 9 -37.55 -23.30 -20.94
CA ARG A 9 -36.81 -23.25 -19.65
C ARG A 9 -36.48 -21.82 -19.25
N LYS A 10 -36.24 -20.93 -20.21
CA LYS A 10 -35.95 -19.51 -19.94
C LYS A 10 -37.20 -18.76 -19.50
N VAL A 11 -38.38 -19.10 -20.03
CA VAL A 11 -39.68 -18.59 -19.56
C VAL A 11 -39.98 -19.05 -18.13
N GLU A 12 -39.72 -20.32 -17.81
CA GLU A 12 -39.86 -20.87 -16.44
C GLU A 12 -38.91 -20.21 -15.44
N THR A 13 -37.65 -19.99 -15.83
CA THR A 13 -36.66 -19.30 -14.99
C THR A 13 -37.08 -17.87 -14.71
N THR A 14 -37.59 -17.18 -15.74
CA THR A 14 -38.14 -15.82 -15.62
C THR A 14 -39.34 -15.79 -14.66
N ARG A 15 -40.22 -16.80 -14.73
CA ARG A 15 -41.36 -16.96 -13.80
C ARG A 15 -40.90 -17.13 -12.35
N LYS A 16 -39.89 -17.97 -12.10
CA LYS A 16 -39.33 -18.19 -10.75
C LYS A 16 -38.69 -16.92 -10.19
N ILE A 17 -37.98 -16.16 -11.02
CA ILE A 17 -37.39 -14.86 -10.61
C ILE A 17 -38.51 -13.88 -10.20
N LEU A 18 -39.58 -13.79 -10.99
CA LEU A 18 -40.73 -12.93 -10.67
C LEU A 18 -41.47 -13.33 -9.38
N SER A 19 -41.53 -14.62 -9.03
CA SER A 19 -42.18 -15.06 -7.79
C SER A 19 -41.41 -14.69 -6.52
N PHE A 20 -40.07 -14.65 -6.55
CA PHE A 20 -39.25 -14.23 -5.40
C PHE A 20 -39.47 -12.76 -5.03
N HIS A 21 -39.77 -11.89 -6.00
CA HIS A 21 -40.02 -10.47 -5.75
C HIS A 21 -41.43 -10.16 -5.20
N ARG A 22 -42.32 -11.15 -5.10
CA ARG A 22 -43.65 -10.98 -4.47
C ARG A 22 -43.63 -11.07 -2.94
N GLU A 23 -42.63 -11.72 -2.35
CA GLU A 23 -42.67 -12.12 -0.93
C GLU A 23 -42.04 -11.09 0.04
N ASP A 24 -41.12 -10.22 -0.42
CA ASP A 24 -40.43 -9.23 0.44
C ASP A 24 -40.85 -7.77 0.14
N ARG A 25 -42.10 -7.40 0.46
CA ARG A 25 -42.51 -5.97 0.49
C ARG A 25 -42.28 -5.38 1.88
N CYS A 26 -41.32 -4.47 2.00
CA CYS A 26 -41.16 -3.63 3.18
C CYS A 26 -42.32 -2.62 3.29
N THR A 27 -42.78 -2.31 4.50
CA THR A 27 -44.01 -1.55 4.77
C THR A 27 -43.92 -0.04 4.55
N ASP A 28 -42.71 0.51 4.31
CA ASP A 28 -42.51 1.94 4.07
C ASP A 28 -42.12 2.21 2.59
N PRO A 29 -43.02 2.80 1.78
CA PRO A 29 -42.80 3.06 0.35
C PRO A 29 -41.82 4.20 0.07
N ASN A 30 -41.50 5.05 1.06
CA ASN A 30 -40.59 6.18 0.89
C ASN A 30 -39.14 5.88 1.31
N ASN A 31 -38.87 4.66 1.78
CA ASN A 31 -37.51 4.23 2.11
C ASN A 31 -36.67 4.11 0.81
N PRO A 32 -35.44 4.66 0.74
CA PRO A 32 -34.53 4.51 -0.40
C PRO A 32 -34.34 3.06 -0.88
N GLN A 33 -34.32 2.08 0.03
CA GLN A 33 -34.26 0.66 -0.33
C GLN A 33 -35.53 0.17 -1.01
N SER A 34 -36.71 0.59 -0.55
CA SER A 34 -37.99 0.26 -1.17
C SER A 34 -38.09 0.86 -2.58
N ILE A 35 -37.62 2.11 -2.75
CA ILE A 35 -37.57 2.81 -4.05
C ILE A 35 -36.63 2.08 -5.01
N LEU A 36 -35.42 1.69 -4.56
CA LEU A 36 -34.47 0.93 -5.36
C LEU A 36 -35.01 -0.45 -5.77
N LEU A 37 -35.63 -1.18 -4.84
CA LEU A 37 -36.25 -2.49 -5.12
C LEU A 37 -37.42 -2.37 -6.10
N ASP A 38 -38.21 -1.31 -6.00
CA ASP A 38 -39.30 -1.00 -6.94
C ASP A 38 -38.76 -0.70 -8.35
N PHE A 39 -37.65 0.04 -8.47
CA PHE A 39 -36.99 0.26 -9.76
C PHE A 39 -36.34 -1.01 -10.33
N ILE A 40 -35.68 -1.84 -9.51
CA ILE A 40 -35.11 -3.13 -9.94
C ILE A 40 -36.21 -4.09 -10.42
N SER A 41 -37.33 -4.17 -9.69
CA SER A 41 -38.51 -4.91 -10.13
C SER A 41 -39.01 -4.38 -11.47
N SER A 42 -39.10 -3.05 -11.62
CA SER A 42 -39.50 -2.39 -12.86
C SER A 42 -38.56 -2.69 -14.04
N CYS A 43 -37.23 -2.77 -13.83
CA CYS A 43 -36.25 -3.20 -14.84
C CYS A 43 -36.54 -4.59 -15.38
N GLN A 44 -36.79 -5.56 -14.49
CA GLN A 44 -37.10 -6.93 -14.88
C GLN A 44 -38.46 -7.00 -15.59
N ASN A 45 -39.47 -6.31 -15.06
CA ASN A 45 -40.83 -6.27 -15.64
C ASN A 45 -40.85 -5.66 -17.05
N LEU A 46 -40.13 -4.55 -17.27
CA LEU A 46 -40.02 -3.92 -18.59
C LEU A 46 -39.21 -4.76 -19.57
N ARG A 47 -38.14 -5.43 -19.11
CA ARG A 47 -37.39 -6.37 -19.94
C ARG A 47 -38.30 -7.52 -20.39
N ILE A 48 -39.11 -8.06 -19.49
CA ILE A 48 -40.12 -9.10 -19.79
C ILE A 48 -41.21 -8.56 -20.73
N TRP A 49 -41.66 -7.31 -20.55
CA TRP A 49 -42.63 -6.64 -21.42
C TRP A 49 -42.13 -6.41 -22.86
N SER A 50 -40.82 -6.17 -23.02
CA SER A 50 -40.14 -5.96 -24.30
C SER A 50 -39.80 -7.26 -25.05
N LEU A 51 -39.67 -8.39 -24.33
CA LEU A 51 -39.16 -9.64 -24.87
C LEU A 51 -40.24 -10.55 -25.51
N ASN A 52 -41.50 -10.50 -25.07
CA ASN A 52 -42.59 -11.30 -25.67
C ASN A 52 -43.99 -10.76 -25.29
N THR A 53 -44.96 -10.81 -26.23
CA THR A 53 -46.37 -10.50 -25.96
C THR A 53 -47.04 -11.54 -25.06
N SER A 54 -46.65 -12.82 -25.13
CA SER A 54 -47.24 -13.90 -24.32
C SER A 54 -46.81 -13.88 -22.85
N THR A 55 -45.69 -13.23 -22.50
CA THR A 55 -45.27 -13.07 -21.10
C THR A 55 -45.91 -11.86 -20.41
N ARG A 56 -46.61 -10.99 -21.16
CA ARG A 56 -47.29 -9.80 -20.60
C ARG A 56 -48.47 -10.14 -19.71
N GLU A 57 -49.11 -11.28 -19.95
CA GLU A 57 -50.27 -11.76 -19.19
C GLU A 57 -49.95 -12.10 -17.72
N TYR A 58 -48.66 -12.24 -17.39
CA TYR A 58 -48.19 -12.58 -16.03
C TYR A 58 -47.80 -11.35 -15.18
N LEU A 59 -47.82 -10.14 -15.76
CA LEU A 59 -47.56 -8.90 -15.04
C LEU A 59 -48.86 -8.36 -14.42
N ASN A 60 -48.79 -7.78 -13.22
CA ASN A 60 -49.97 -7.15 -12.62
C ASN A 60 -50.26 -5.76 -13.25
N ASN A 61 -51.47 -5.24 -13.06
CA ASN A 61 -51.89 -3.94 -13.65
C ASN A 61 -51.01 -2.76 -13.22
N GLU A 62 -50.47 -2.78 -12.00
CA GLU A 62 -49.59 -1.73 -11.47
C GLU A 62 -48.24 -1.69 -12.21
N GLN A 63 -47.62 -2.86 -12.42
CA GLN A 63 -46.38 -3.02 -13.17
C GLN A 63 -46.52 -2.63 -14.65
N LEU A 64 -47.67 -2.95 -15.26
CA LEU A 64 -48.02 -2.55 -16.63
C LEU A 64 -48.17 -1.03 -16.76
N GLN A 65 -48.80 -0.36 -15.80
CA GLN A 65 -48.94 1.11 -15.78
C GLN A 65 -47.58 1.79 -15.60
N LYS A 66 -46.73 1.30 -14.69
CA LYS A 66 -45.36 1.82 -14.51
C LYS A 66 -44.51 1.65 -15.77
N GLY A 67 -44.58 0.50 -16.43
CA GLY A 67 -43.88 0.26 -17.70
C GLY A 67 -44.29 1.24 -18.80
N LYS A 68 -45.59 1.49 -18.94
CA LYS A 68 -46.12 2.51 -19.87
C LYS A 68 -45.67 3.92 -19.52
N GLN A 69 -45.63 4.26 -18.24
CA GLN A 69 -45.14 5.57 -17.79
C GLN A 69 -43.67 5.79 -18.16
N ILE A 70 -42.83 4.77 -17.99
CA ILE A 70 -41.39 4.85 -18.33
C ILE A 70 -41.20 4.94 -19.84
N ASP A 71 -41.95 4.16 -20.63
CA ASP A 71 -41.91 4.22 -22.10
C ASP A 71 -42.37 5.59 -22.63
N GLU A 72 -43.45 6.14 -22.07
CA GLU A 72 -43.97 7.46 -22.43
C GLU A 72 -43.00 8.57 -22.05
N TRP A 73 -42.44 8.53 -20.83
CA TRP A 73 -41.39 9.45 -20.40
C TRP A 73 -40.17 9.36 -21.33
N TRP A 74 -39.70 8.15 -21.65
CA TRP A 74 -38.56 7.96 -22.55
C TRP A 74 -38.85 8.49 -23.95
N ARG A 75 -40.05 8.28 -24.48
CA ARG A 75 -40.49 8.82 -25.77
C ARG A 75 -40.53 10.35 -25.76
N GLN A 76 -40.96 10.97 -24.67
CA GLN A 76 -40.98 12.43 -24.54
C GLN A 76 -39.55 13.00 -24.52
N VAL A 77 -38.64 12.40 -23.75
CA VAL A 77 -37.28 12.92 -23.62
C VAL A 77 -36.40 12.59 -24.84
N SER A 78 -36.64 11.46 -25.52
CA SER A 78 -35.89 11.09 -26.74
C SER A 78 -36.36 11.81 -28.01
N LYS A 79 -37.61 12.31 -28.05
CA LYS A 79 -38.17 13.04 -29.20
C LYS A 79 -38.25 14.55 -29.05
N GLY A 80 -38.06 15.08 -27.84
CA GLY A 80 -38.11 16.52 -27.60
C GLY A 80 -36.91 17.25 -28.20
N ASP A 81 -37.11 18.47 -28.72
CA ASP A 81 -36.03 19.37 -29.16
C ASP A 81 -35.06 19.77 -28.02
N ARG A 82 -35.41 19.46 -26.76
CA ARG A 82 -34.57 19.74 -25.58
C ARG A 82 -33.83 18.48 -25.14
N MET A 83 -32.51 18.56 -25.22
CA MET A 83 -31.59 17.55 -24.73
C MET A 83 -31.75 17.29 -23.23
N MET A 84 -31.63 16.02 -22.79
CA MET A 84 -31.76 15.63 -21.39
C MET A 84 -30.68 16.30 -20.53
N ASP A 85 -31.06 17.06 -19.51
CA ASP A 85 -30.13 17.70 -18.57
C ASP A 85 -29.85 16.79 -17.38
N TYR A 86 -28.77 16.03 -17.47
CA TYR A 86 -28.36 15.07 -16.44
C TYR A 86 -27.94 15.71 -15.11
N MET A 87 -27.72 17.02 -15.05
CA MET A 87 -27.34 17.70 -13.80
C MET A 87 -28.55 18.05 -12.93
N ASN A 88 -29.73 18.18 -13.53
CA ASN A 88 -30.94 18.67 -12.89
C ASN A 88 -32.09 17.64 -12.91
N MET A 89 -31.76 16.35 -13.06
CA MET A 89 -32.75 15.27 -12.97
C MET A 89 -33.21 15.08 -11.53
N ASP A 90 -34.53 14.95 -11.32
CA ASP A 90 -35.09 14.53 -10.04
C ASP A 90 -34.90 13.03 -9.80
N ASP A 91 -35.02 12.58 -8.55
CA ASP A 91 -34.80 11.17 -8.16
C ASP A 91 -35.65 10.20 -8.98
N ARG A 92 -36.87 10.63 -9.34
CA ARG A 92 -37.78 9.86 -10.19
C ARG A 92 -37.21 9.67 -11.59
N SER A 93 -36.77 10.75 -12.25
CA SER A 93 -36.19 10.66 -13.60
C SER A 93 -34.87 9.88 -13.60
N VAL A 94 -34.07 10.02 -12.54
CA VAL A 94 -32.84 9.22 -12.35
C VAL A 94 -33.19 7.72 -12.32
N GLY A 95 -34.15 7.32 -11.49
CA GLY A 95 -34.60 5.94 -11.41
C GLY A 95 -35.21 5.42 -12.72
N MET A 96 -35.97 6.24 -13.44
CA MET A 96 -36.49 5.90 -14.78
C MET A 96 -35.35 5.70 -15.79
N PHE A 97 -34.31 6.55 -15.78
CA PHE A 97 -33.16 6.40 -16.66
C PHE A 97 -32.35 5.14 -16.34
N TRP A 98 -32.20 4.78 -15.06
CA TRP A 98 -31.60 3.50 -14.67
C TRP A 98 -32.37 2.34 -15.30
N VAL A 99 -33.70 2.35 -15.24
CA VAL A 99 -34.52 1.31 -15.89
C VAL A 99 -34.27 1.24 -17.40
N VAL A 100 -34.18 2.38 -18.08
CA VAL A 100 -33.82 2.45 -19.51
C VAL A 100 -32.40 1.88 -19.75
N SER A 101 -31.43 2.14 -18.87
CA SER A 101 -30.08 1.59 -18.99
C SER A 101 -30.03 0.06 -19.01
N TYR A 102 -30.96 -0.63 -18.34
CA TYR A 102 -31.05 -2.10 -18.30
C TYR A 102 -31.80 -2.70 -19.48
N THR A 103 -32.71 -1.94 -20.09
CA THR A 103 -33.68 -2.43 -21.09
C THR A 103 -33.36 -1.95 -22.50
N MET A 104 -32.89 -0.72 -22.66
CA MET A 104 -32.58 -0.03 -23.91
C MET A 104 -31.17 0.59 -23.86
N ALA A 105 -30.16 -0.23 -23.54
CA ALA A 105 -28.79 0.24 -23.32
C ALA A 105 -28.18 1.00 -24.52
N GLN A 106 -28.51 0.67 -25.76
CA GLN A 106 -27.94 1.37 -26.93
C GLN A 106 -28.51 2.81 -27.08
N PRO A 107 -29.85 3.01 -27.12
CA PRO A 107 -30.42 4.36 -27.09
C PRO A 107 -29.98 5.21 -25.89
N ALA A 108 -29.90 4.62 -24.69
CA ALA A 108 -29.41 5.34 -23.50
C ALA A 108 -27.94 5.78 -23.63
N CYS A 109 -27.12 4.97 -24.31
CA CYS A 109 -25.72 5.30 -24.59
C CYS A 109 -25.62 6.51 -25.52
N GLU A 110 -26.45 6.54 -26.58
CA GLU A 110 -26.49 7.64 -27.55
C GLU A 110 -26.94 8.95 -26.90
N THR A 111 -27.94 8.94 -26.02
CA THR A 111 -28.36 10.16 -25.31
C THR A 111 -27.26 10.72 -24.41
N VAL A 112 -26.49 9.85 -23.75
CA VAL A 112 -25.32 10.27 -22.95
C VAL A 112 -24.22 10.85 -23.84
N MET A 113 -23.89 10.19 -24.96
CA MET A 113 -22.89 10.70 -25.91
C MET A 113 -23.29 12.05 -26.51
N ASN A 114 -24.59 12.23 -26.80
CA ASN A 114 -25.14 13.51 -27.24
C ASN A 114 -24.98 14.59 -26.16
N TRP A 115 -25.19 14.28 -24.88
CA TRP A 115 -24.91 15.21 -23.78
C TRP A 115 -23.44 15.64 -23.74
N LEU A 116 -22.52 14.68 -23.83
CA LEU A 116 -21.08 14.96 -23.74
C LEU A 116 -20.53 15.75 -24.93
N SER A 117 -21.27 15.83 -26.04
CA SER A 117 -20.92 16.56 -27.25
C SER A 117 -21.83 17.78 -27.52
N SER A 118 -22.76 18.06 -26.61
CA SER A 118 -23.86 19.02 -26.78
C SER A 118 -23.45 20.47 -27.00
N ALA A 119 -22.35 20.90 -26.36
CA ALA A 119 -21.83 22.25 -26.52
C ALA A 119 -21.18 22.48 -27.89
N GLY A 120 -21.10 21.45 -28.73
CA GLY A 120 -20.53 21.52 -30.07
C GLY A 120 -19.00 21.55 -30.05
N VAL A 121 -18.44 21.95 -31.19
CA VAL A 121 -16.99 21.96 -31.42
C VAL A 121 -16.53 23.40 -31.66
N THR A 122 -15.32 23.71 -31.22
CA THR A 122 -14.66 24.99 -31.47
C THR A 122 -13.26 24.75 -32.01
N GLU A 123 -12.77 25.68 -32.84
CA GLU A 123 -11.34 25.72 -33.19
C GLU A 123 -10.54 26.20 -31.98
N LEU A 124 -9.48 25.48 -31.65
CA LEU A 124 -8.49 25.91 -30.66
C LEU A 124 -7.33 26.59 -31.41
N PHE A 125 -7.19 27.90 -31.23
CA PHE A 125 -6.08 28.65 -31.81
C PHE A 125 -4.79 28.36 -31.01
N PRO A 126 -3.71 27.85 -31.64
CA PRO A 126 -2.41 27.88 -31.00
C PRO A 126 -2.02 29.34 -30.75
N GLY A 127 -1.45 29.65 -29.58
CA GLY A 127 -1.12 31.01 -29.14
C GLY A 127 -0.26 31.81 -30.14
N SER A 128 -0.14 33.12 -29.88
CA SER A 128 0.23 34.20 -30.82
C SER A 128 1.56 34.11 -31.60
N ASN A 129 2.38 33.06 -31.45
CA ASN A 129 3.77 33.05 -31.90
C ASN A 129 4.14 31.96 -32.95
N LEU A 130 3.21 31.24 -33.57
CA LEU A 130 3.54 30.09 -34.45
C LEU A 130 2.61 29.92 -35.69
N PRO A 131 3.07 29.28 -36.78
CA PRO A 131 2.45 29.35 -38.11
C PRO A 131 1.04 28.73 -38.21
N PRO A 132 0.16 29.28 -39.07
CA PRO A 132 -1.30 29.08 -39.07
C PRO A 132 -1.82 27.73 -39.62
N ASN A 133 -0.96 26.78 -39.98
CA ASN A 133 -1.32 25.64 -40.84
C ASN A 133 -1.85 24.37 -40.16
N GLU A 134 -2.07 24.34 -38.84
CA GLU A 134 -2.61 23.17 -38.13
C GLU A 134 -3.69 23.61 -37.12
N ARG A 135 -4.95 23.60 -37.56
CA ARG A 135 -6.09 23.91 -36.69
C ARG A 135 -6.54 22.64 -35.98
N LEU A 136 -6.63 22.69 -34.65
CA LEU A 136 -7.17 21.60 -33.82
C LEU A 136 -8.63 21.88 -33.50
N MET A 137 -9.51 20.95 -33.88
CA MET A 137 -10.92 20.98 -33.50
C MET A 137 -11.08 20.34 -32.11
N VAL A 138 -11.73 21.06 -31.19
CA VAL A 138 -11.90 20.64 -29.79
C VAL A 138 -13.37 20.74 -29.39
N MET A 139 -13.91 19.70 -28.76
CA MET A 139 -15.25 19.75 -28.17
C MET A 139 -15.30 20.80 -27.06
N ARG A 140 -16.35 21.63 -27.03
CA ARG A 140 -16.55 22.59 -25.95
C ARG A 140 -16.80 21.87 -24.62
N GLU A 141 -16.34 22.47 -23.54
CA GLU A 141 -16.47 21.87 -22.20
C GLU A 141 -17.94 21.84 -21.74
N VAL A 142 -18.33 20.72 -21.13
CA VAL A 142 -19.65 20.48 -20.52
C VAL A 142 -19.45 19.91 -19.12
N ASN A 143 -20.53 19.63 -18.38
CA ASN A 143 -20.41 18.95 -17.08
C ASN A 143 -20.29 17.42 -17.27
N PRO A 144 -19.35 16.75 -16.59
CA PRO A 144 -19.27 15.28 -16.59
C PRO A 144 -20.44 14.68 -15.83
N LEU A 145 -20.85 13.46 -16.18
CA LEU A 145 -21.97 12.80 -15.52
C LEU A 145 -21.70 12.55 -14.02
N PRO A 146 -22.67 12.84 -13.14
CA PRO A 146 -22.48 12.70 -11.70
C PRO A 146 -22.35 11.21 -11.30
N MET A 147 -21.51 10.92 -10.30
CA MET A 147 -21.35 9.55 -9.80
C MET A 147 -22.66 8.94 -9.33
N SER A 148 -23.55 9.73 -8.69
CA SER A 148 -24.87 9.28 -8.25
C SER A 148 -25.75 8.76 -9.38
N LEU A 149 -25.63 9.30 -10.60
CA LEU A 149 -26.34 8.78 -11.77
C LEU A 149 -25.66 7.51 -12.30
N LEU A 150 -24.34 7.54 -12.41
CA LEU A 150 -23.55 6.45 -13.01
C LEU A 150 -23.60 5.15 -12.17
N THR A 151 -23.74 5.23 -10.84
CA THR A 151 -23.84 4.07 -9.95
C THR A 151 -25.04 3.16 -10.26
N GLY A 152 -26.11 3.69 -10.85
CA GLY A 152 -27.29 2.90 -11.23
C GLY A 152 -27.30 2.44 -12.69
N PHE A 153 -26.25 2.71 -13.47
CA PHE A 153 -26.16 2.22 -14.84
C PHE A 153 -25.95 0.71 -14.86
N SER A 154 -26.64 0.02 -15.79
CA SER A 154 -26.35 -1.39 -16.04
C SER A 154 -24.91 -1.59 -16.53
N LEU A 155 -24.25 -2.67 -16.10
CA LEU A 155 -22.89 -3.01 -16.57
C LEU A 155 -22.79 -3.08 -18.10
N ASN A 156 -23.87 -3.50 -18.78
CA ASN A 156 -23.95 -3.53 -20.23
C ASN A 156 -23.95 -2.12 -20.85
N LEU A 157 -24.69 -1.17 -20.26
CA LEU A 157 -24.61 0.24 -20.67
C LEU A 157 -23.20 0.78 -20.44
N CYS A 158 -22.63 0.58 -19.24
CA CYS A 158 -21.29 1.08 -18.92
C CYS A 158 -20.22 0.57 -19.90
N LEU A 159 -20.27 -0.73 -20.26
CA LEU A 159 -19.35 -1.31 -21.23
C LEU A 159 -19.50 -0.67 -22.62
N LYS A 160 -20.73 -0.52 -23.11
CA LYS A 160 -20.99 0.13 -24.40
C LYS A 160 -20.54 1.59 -24.42
N LEU A 161 -20.84 2.31 -23.34
CA LEU A 161 -20.51 3.70 -23.18
C LEU A 161 -18.99 3.90 -23.14
N ALA A 162 -18.28 3.07 -22.38
CA ALA A 162 -16.81 3.09 -22.35
C ALA A 162 -16.21 2.86 -23.75
N LEU A 163 -16.71 1.88 -24.51
CA LEU A 163 -16.22 1.60 -25.86
C LEU A 163 -16.48 2.75 -26.85
N GLN A 164 -17.67 3.36 -26.80
CA GLN A 164 -18.01 4.53 -27.63
C GLN A 164 -17.21 5.77 -27.26
N MET A 165 -16.98 6.00 -25.96
CA MET A 165 -16.11 7.06 -25.48
C MET A 165 -14.67 6.84 -25.94
N GLU A 166 -14.14 5.61 -25.88
CA GLU A 166 -12.79 5.29 -26.38
C GLU A 166 -12.64 5.63 -27.87
N ASP A 167 -13.65 5.31 -28.68
CA ASP A 167 -13.66 5.68 -30.10
C ASP A 167 -13.62 7.20 -30.29
N SER A 168 -14.37 7.95 -29.50
CA SER A 168 -14.37 9.41 -29.57
C SER A 168 -13.09 10.05 -29.02
N ILE A 169 -12.54 9.52 -27.92
CA ILE A 169 -11.38 10.07 -27.22
C ILE A 169 -10.09 9.79 -27.99
N PHE A 170 -9.89 8.55 -28.46
CA PHE A 170 -8.64 8.11 -29.08
C PHE A 170 -8.74 8.00 -30.60
N GLY A 171 -9.86 7.49 -31.11
CA GLY A 171 -10.10 7.32 -32.55
C GLY A 171 -10.53 8.60 -33.27
N GLY A 172 -11.27 9.48 -32.60
CA GLY A 172 -11.93 10.65 -33.17
C GLY A 172 -10.99 11.72 -33.76
N GLN A 173 -11.47 12.45 -34.77
CA GLN A 173 -10.74 13.58 -35.37
C GLN A 173 -10.79 14.85 -34.52
N VAL A 174 -11.78 14.97 -33.63
CA VAL A 174 -11.99 16.10 -32.72
C VAL A 174 -11.46 15.72 -31.34
N VAL A 175 -10.75 16.62 -30.69
CA VAL A 175 -10.27 16.44 -29.32
C VAL A 175 -11.46 16.45 -28.36
N ALA A 176 -11.58 15.41 -27.53
CA ALA A 176 -12.65 15.27 -26.56
C ALA A 176 -12.65 16.39 -25.49
N SER A 177 -13.82 16.64 -24.91
CA SER A 177 -13.97 17.50 -23.74
C SER A 177 -13.38 16.82 -22.49
N ILE A 178 -12.98 17.61 -21.49
CA ILE A 178 -12.50 17.07 -20.21
C ILE A 178 -13.60 16.25 -19.54
N ALA A 179 -14.85 16.69 -19.67
CA ALA A 179 -16.01 15.99 -19.13
C ALA A 179 -16.23 14.59 -19.71
N MET A 180 -15.96 14.39 -21.00
CA MET A 180 -16.03 13.07 -21.62
C MET A 180 -14.95 12.14 -21.05
N VAL A 181 -13.72 12.63 -20.93
CA VAL A 181 -12.60 11.87 -20.35
C VAL A 181 -12.85 11.57 -18.87
N GLU A 182 -13.36 12.54 -18.11
CA GLU A 182 -13.71 12.40 -16.69
C GLU A 182 -14.90 11.44 -16.48
N THR A 183 -15.88 11.44 -17.38
CA THR A 183 -16.98 10.46 -17.33
C THR A 183 -16.44 9.06 -17.64
N TYR A 184 -15.53 8.91 -18.61
CA TYR A 184 -14.86 7.65 -18.92
C TYR A 184 -14.07 7.10 -17.72
N THR A 185 -13.31 7.94 -17.00
CA THR A 185 -12.57 7.50 -15.82
C THR A 185 -13.51 7.09 -14.69
N ARG A 186 -14.61 7.82 -14.43
CA ARG A 186 -15.62 7.46 -13.43
C ARG A 186 -16.22 6.08 -13.67
N LEU A 187 -16.53 5.72 -14.91
CA LEU A 187 -17.01 4.38 -15.26
C LEU A 187 -16.02 3.30 -14.80
N MET A 188 -14.72 3.51 -15.06
CA MET A 188 -13.66 2.57 -14.65
C MET A 188 -13.52 2.46 -13.13
N LEU A 189 -13.73 3.56 -12.40
CA LEU A 189 -13.67 3.59 -10.94
C LEU A 189 -14.89 2.90 -10.28
N LEU A 190 -16.06 2.94 -10.94
CA LEU A 190 -17.31 2.34 -10.46
C LEU A 190 -17.30 0.82 -10.51
N ALA A 191 -16.92 0.26 -11.66
CA ALA A 191 -16.93 -1.18 -11.89
C ALA A 191 -15.52 -1.68 -12.21
N PRO A 192 -14.57 -1.57 -11.26
CA PRO A 192 -13.15 -1.77 -11.51
C PRO A 192 -12.85 -3.17 -12.04
N HIS A 193 -13.52 -4.22 -11.56
CA HIS A 193 -13.28 -5.58 -12.07
C HIS A 193 -13.89 -5.87 -13.45
N SER A 194 -15.01 -5.22 -13.78
CA SER A 194 -15.74 -5.52 -15.02
C SER A 194 -15.21 -4.72 -16.20
N LEU A 195 -14.90 -3.44 -15.98
CA LEU A 195 -14.58 -2.48 -17.05
C LEU A 195 -13.09 -2.27 -17.24
N PHE A 196 -12.25 -2.50 -16.22
CA PHE A 196 -10.83 -2.22 -16.32
C PHE A 196 -10.16 -2.98 -17.46
N ARG A 197 -9.35 -2.25 -18.23
CA ARG A 197 -8.43 -2.79 -19.25
C ARG A 197 -7.09 -2.06 -19.09
N SER A 198 -5.99 -2.77 -19.34
CA SER A 198 -4.69 -2.10 -19.44
C SER A 198 -4.69 -1.21 -20.68
N LEU A 199 -4.80 0.11 -20.49
CA LEU A 199 -5.14 1.07 -21.55
C LEU A 199 -4.12 1.05 -22.71
N PHE A 200 -2.81 1.03 -22.42
CA PHE A 200 -1.78 0.90 -23.46
C PHE A 200 -1.90 -0.40 -24.26
N SER A 201 -1.98 -1.54 -23.55
CA SER A 201 -2.06 -2.85 -24.19
C SER A 201 -3.36 -3.02 -24.98
N HIS A 202 -4.48 -2.51 -24.44
CA HIS A 202 -5.81 -2.54 -25.06
C HIS A 202 -5.86 -1.69 -26.33
N LEU A 203 -5.37 -0.45 -26.30
CA LEU A 203 -5.34 0.42 -27.47
C LEU A 203 -4.42 -0.13 -28.56
N ALA A 204 -3.25 -0.66 -28.18
CA ALA A 204 -2.34 -1.31 -29.12
C ALA A 204 -2.94 -2.55 -29.78
N GLN A 205 -3.69 -3.38 -29.02
CA GLN A 205 -4.38 -4.55 -29.56
C GLN A 205 -5.54 -4.17 -30.48
N ARG A 206 -6.31 -3.13 -30.11
CA ARG A 206 -7.45 -2.66 -30.90
C ARG A 206 -7.01 -2.08 -32.24
N ASN A 207 -5.99 -1.23 -32.22
CA ASN A 207 -5.36 -0.71 -33.43
C ASN A 207 -3.97 -0.14 -33.10
N PRO A 208 -2.87 -0.79 -33.54
CA PRO A 208 -1.51 -0.36 -33.25
C PRO A 208 -1.19 1.08 -33.68
N SER A 209 -1.86 1.57 -34.72
CA SER A 209 -1.66 2.94 -35.22
C SER A 209 -2.22 4.04 -34.30
N LEU A 210 -3.10 3.70 -33.35
CA LEU A 210 -3.70 4.69 -32.44
C LEU A 210 -2.66 5.35 -31.54
N LEU A 211 -1.71 4.59 -31.00
CA LEU A 211 -0.65 5.15 -30.13
C LEU A 211 0.35 6.02 -30.91
N ALA A 212 0.45 5.84 -32.22
CA ALA A 212 1.27 6.66 -33.09
C ALA A 212 0.60 8.00 -33.47
N LYS A 213 -0.71 8.14 -33.22
CA LYS A 213 -1.46 9.38 -33.48
C LYS A 213 -1.05 10.46 -32.48
N VAL A 214 -0.84 11.68 -32.99
CA VAL A 214 -0.48 12.86 -32.21
C VAL A 214 -1.49 13.07 -31.07
N GLY A 215 -1.01 13.33 -29.86
CA GLY A 215 -1.87 13.57 -28.70
C GLY A 215 -2.43 12.35 -27.96
N VAL A 216 -2.49 11.16 -28.57
CA VAL A 216 -3.07 9.96 -27.91
C VAL A 216 -2.17 9.49 -26.78
N THR A 217 -0.87 9.30 -27.03
CA THR A 217 0.08 8.86 -26.01
C THR A 217 0.13 9.81 -24.81
N PRO A 218 0.29 11.14 -24.95
CA PRO A 218 0.24 12.04 -23.79
C PRO A 218 -1.11 11.98 -23.06
N LEU A 219 -2.25 11.92 -23.76
CA LEU A 219 -3.55 11.79 -23.10
C LEU A 219 -3.68 10.51 -22.26
N VAL A 220 -3.22 9.36 -22.80
CA VAL A 220 -3.19 8.10 -22.05
C VAL A 220 -2.32 8.23 -20.79
N LEU A 221 -1.14 8.84 -20.92
CA LEU A 221 -0.26 9.09 -19.77
C LEU A 221 -0.92 10.02 -18.74
N GLU A 222 -1.61 11.08 -19.17
CA GLU A 222 -2.33 11.99 -18.28
C GLU A 222 -3.47 11.28 -17.52
N ILE A 223 -4.29 10.49 -18.22
CA ILE A 223 -5.37 9.70 -17.63
C ILE A 223 -4.80 8.71 -16.61
N VAL A 224 -3.75 7.97 -16.98
CA VAL A 224 -3.16 6.97 -16.09
C VAL A 224 -2.53 7.65 -14.86
N ASN A 225 -1.73 8.70 -15.04
CA ASN A 225 -1.02 9.34 -13.94
C ASN A 225 -1.94 10.04 -12.93
N TYR A 226 -2.94 10.78 -13.42
CA TYR A 226 -3.73 11.67 -12.56
C TYR A 226 -5.13 11.16 -12.23
N ARG A 227 -5.56 10.01 -12.79
CA ARG A 227 -6.90 9.44 -12.55
C ARG A 227 -6.89 7.95 -12.26
N LEU A 228 -6.12 7.15 -13.00
CA LEU A 228 -6.25 5.68 -12.96
C LEU A 228 -5.08 4.96 -12.27
N LEU A 229 -4.03 5.64 -11.83
CA LEU A 229 -2.90 5.00 -11.12
C LEU A 229 -3.37 4.17 -9.90
N PRO A 230 -4.25 4.68 -9.01
CA PRO A 230 -4.77 3.88 -7.92
C PRO A 230 -5.53 2.63 -8.38
N LEU A 231 -6.22 2.70 -9.52
CA LEU A 231 -6.95 1.57 -10.09
C LEU A 231 -6.00 0.49 -10.62
N TYR A 232 -4.88 0.88 -11.25
CA TYR A 232 -3.84 -0.07 -11.66
C TYR A 232 -3.22 -0.81 -10.48
N ARG A 233 -3.03 -0.11 -9.35
CA ARG A 233 -2.59 -0.71 -8.08
C ARG A 233 -3.61 -1.71 -7.56
N TYR A 234 -4.88 -1.31 -7.51
CA TYR A 234 -5.98 -2.17 -7.07
C TYR A 234 -6.13 -3.45 -7.90
N GLN A 235 -5.95 -3.37 -9.23
CA GLN A 235 -6.03 -4.51 -10.13
C GLN A 235 -4.75 -5.37 -10.18
N GLY A 236 -3.69 -4.98 -9.46
CA GLY A 236 -2.40 -5.68 -9.51
C GLY A 236 -1.73 -5.63 -10.90
N LYS A 237 -1.91 -4.54 -11.64
CA LYS A 237 -1.39 -4.36 -13.02
C LYS A 237 -0.27 -3.33 -13.14
N THR A 238 0.28 -2.88 -12.02
CA THR A 238 1.41 -1.95 -11.97
C THR A 238 2.66 -2.48 -12.67
N LYS A 239 2.93 -3.79 -12.60
CA LYS A 239 4.06 -4.42 -13.30
C LYS A 239 3.97 -4.28 -14.82
N THR A 240 2.83 -4.61 -15.41
CA THR A 240 2.60 -4.48 -16.85
C THR A 240 2.72 -3.02 -17.28
N LEU A 241 2.14 -2.10 -16.50
CA LEU A 241 2.23 -0.68 -16.77
C LEU A 241 3.68 -0.18 -16.68
N MET A 242 4.45 -0.60 -15.68
CA MET A 242 5.87 -0.25 -15.55
C MET A 242 6.67 -0.64 -16.80
N TYR A 243 6.42 -1.84 -17.34
CA TYR A 243 7.06 -2.30 -18.58
C TYR A 243 6.71 -1.39 -19.78
N ASP A 244 5.42 -1.10 -19.98
CA ASP A 244 4.94 -0.24 -21.06
C ASP A 244 5.57 1.16 -20.97
N ILE A 245 5.61 1.75 -19.77
CA ILE A 245 6.19 3.08 -19.53
C ILE A 245 7.71 3.08 -19.74
N THR A 246 8.42 2.06 -19.26
CA THR A 246 9.87 1.97 -19.44
C THR A 246 10.22 1.90 -20.93
N LYS A 247 9.45 1.16 -21.73
CA LYS A 247 9.63 1.09 -23.18
C LYS A 247 9.42 2.45 -23.86
N ILE A 248 8.42 3.22 -23.43
CA ILE A 248 8.19 4.59 -23.93
C ILE A 248 9.38 5.48 -23.58
N ILE A 249 9.88 5.42 -22.34
CA ILE A 249 11.04 6.21 -21.89
C ILE A 249 12.29 5.88 -22.71
N SER A 250 12.61 4.59 -22.87
CA SER A 250 13.76 4.15 -23.68
C SER A 250 13.70 4.67 -25.11
N ALA A 251 12.50 4.70 -25.72
CA ALA A 251 12.32 5.18 -27.08
C ALA A 251 12.42 6.72 -27.22
N LEU A 252 12.17 7.47 -26.15
CA LEU A 252 12.07 8.93 -26.19
C LEU A 252 13.26 9.68 -25.58
N LYS A 253 14.03 9.08 -24.67
CA LYS A 253 15.09 9.77 -23.89
C LYS A 253 16.13 10.50 -24.77
N VAL A 254 16.52 9.89 -25.89
CA VAL A 254 17.48 10.44 -26.87
C VAL A 254 16.82 11.19 -28.04
N LYS A 255 15.48 11.21 -28.10
CA LYS A 255 14.73 11.79 -29.23
C LYS A 255 14.52 13.29 -29.03
N ARG A 256 15.07 14.09 -29.95
CA ARG A 256 14.97 15.56 -29.92
C ARG A 256 13.53 16.08 -29.99
N GLY A 257 13.22 17.07 -29.15
CA GLY A 257 11.96 17.81 -29.18
C GLY A 257 10.75 17.12 -28.53
N ASP A 258 10.84 15.85 -28.10
CA ASP A 258 9.72 15.11 -27.50
C ASP A 258 9.73 15.20 -25.95
N HIS A 259 10.05 16.39 -25.42
CA HIS A 259 10.24 16.63 -23.99
C HIS A 259 8.97 16.40 -23.17
N ARG A 260 7.81 16.87 -23.63
CA ARG A 260 6.56 16.77 -22.85
C ARG A 260 6.21 15.31 -22.55
N VAL A 261 6.19 14.46 -23.57
CA VAL A 261 5.79 13.05 -23.44
C VAL A 261 6.76 12.30 -22.55
N LEU A 262 8.07 12.50 -22.73
CA LEU A 262 9.06 11.86 -21.87
C LEU A 262 8.88 12.30 -20.40
N ARG A 263 8.77 13.60 -20.12
CA ARG A 263 8.65 14.08 -18.73
C ARG A 263 7.38 13.61 -18.05
N LEU A 264 6.28 13.52 -18.80
CA LEU A 264 5.03 12.96 -18.28
C LEU A 264 5.16 11.45 -18.02
N ALA A 265 5.84 10.70 -18.89
CA ALA A 265 6.14 9.28 -18.69
C ALA A 265 7.07 9.05 -17.49
N GLU A 266 8.12 9.87 -17.33
CA GLU A 266 8.98 9.86 -16.15
C GLU A 266 8.18 10.15 -14.88
N ASN A 267 7.33 11.19 -14.88
CA ASN A 267 6.51 11.54 -13.71
C ASN A 267 5.56 10.39 -13.30
N LEU A 268 4.91 9.75 -14.27
CA LEU A 268 4.13 8.53 -14.03
C LEU A 268 5.00 7.39 -13.50
N CYS A 269 6.20 7.19 -14.05
CA CYS A 269 7.14 6.17 -13.60
C CYS A 269 7.61 6.42 -12.16
N MET A 270 7.86 7.67 -11.77
CA MET A 270 8.17 8.05 -10.39
C MET A 270 7.04 7.62 -9.44
N ASN A 271 5.79 7.97 -9.78
CA ASN A 271 4.64 7.54 -8.99
C ASN A 271 4.49 6.02 -8.96
N LEU A 272 4.74 5.32 -10.07
CA LEU A 272 4.71 3.85 -10.10
C LEU A 272 5.77 3.24 -9.19
N ILE A 273 7.00 3.73 -9.22
CA ILE A 273 8.10 3.27 -8.35
C ILE A 273 7.74 3.52 -6.88
N LEU A 274 7.27 4.73 -6.54
CA LEU A 274 6.89 5.11 -5.18
C LEU A 274 5.62 4.38 -4.67
N SER A 275 4.78 3.87 -5.58
CA SER A 275 3.57 3.11 -5.21
C SER A 275 3.81 1.65 -4.86
N GLN A 276 5.00 1.10 -5.17
CA GLN A 276 5.31 -0.31 -4.97
C GLN A 276 5.37 -0.66 -3.48
N ARG A 277 4.86 -1.84 -3.14
CA ARG A 277 5.04 -2.44 -1.80
C ARG A 277 6.04 -3.59 -1.79
N ASP A 278 6.27 -4.17 -2.96
CA ASP A 278 7.30 -5.18 -3.20
C ASP A 278 7.88 -4.95 -4.61
N PHE A 279 9.10 -4.40 -4.65
CA PHE A 279 9.78 -4.05 -5.89
C PHE A 279 10.34 -5.27 -6.64
N PHE A 280 10.58 -6.40 -5.95
CA PHE A 280 11.27 -7.56 -6.54
C PHE A 280 10.40 -8.30 -7.57
N SER A 281 9.08 -8.17 -7.46
CA SER A 281 8.10 -8.68 -8.43
C SER A 281 8.32 -8.16 -9.86
N LEU A 282 8.96 -7.00 -10.02
CA LEU A 282 9.21 -6.34 -11.32
C LEU A 282 10.40 -6.94 -12.09
N LYS A 283 11.38 -7.57 -11.42
CA LYS A 283 12.69 -7.89 -12.03
C LYS A 283 13.07 -9.38 -12.15
N ARG A 284 12.28 -10.30 -11.58
CA ARG A 284 12.58 -11.75 -11.58
C ARG A 284 12.67 -12.41 -12.97
N GLU A 285 12.24 -11.77 -14.05
CA GLU A 285 12.14 -12.37 -15.39
C GLU A 285 13.38 -12.25 -16.30
N GLY A 286 14.47 -11.59 -15.88
CA GLY A 286 15.76 -11.57 -16.60
C GLY A 286 15.74 -10.99 -18.02
N LYS A 287 14.59 -10.59 -18.56
CA LYS A 287 14.41 -9.97 -19.88
C LYS A 287 14.21 -8.47 -19.74
N GLY A 288 15.32 -7.78 -19.48
CA GLY A 288 15.42 -6.33 -19.63
C GLY A 288 16.23 -5.70 -18.51
N SER A 289 17.31 -5.02 -18.87
CA SER A 289 17.62 -3.79 -18.15
C SER A 289 16.38 -2.90 -18.31
N THR A 290 15.73 -2.54 -17.20
CA THR A 290 14.94 -1.33 -17.22
C THR A 290 15.94 -0.22 -17.54
N GLU A 291 16.02 0.22 -18.79
CA GLU A 291 16.84 1.36 -19.19
C GLU A 291 16.21 2.66 -18.65
N PHE A 292 16.05 2.70 -17.32
CA PHE A 292 15.65 3.86 -16.58
C PHE A 292 16.66 4.97 -16.83
N THR A 293 16.13 6.20 -16.84
CA THR A 293 16.95 7.40 -16.75
C THR A 293 17.61 7.43 -15.38
N GLU A 294 18.70 8.19 -15.27
CA GLU A 294 19.41 8.34 -13.99
C GLU A 294 18.49 8.81 -12.86
N THR A 295 17.57 9.74 -13.14
CA THR A 295 16.55 10.22 -12.21
C THR A 295 15.71 9.06 -11.65
N LEU A 296 15.24 8.16 -12.52
CA LEU A 296 14.40 7.03 -12.11
C LEU A 296 15.20 5.95 -11.37
N ASN A 297 16.47 5.75 -11.71
CA ASN A 297 17.36 4.87 -10.95
C ASN A 297 17.55 5.36 -9.51
N ARG A 298 17.77 6.67 -9.31
CA ARG A 298 17.89 7.27 -7.98
C ARG A 298 16.63 7.09 -7.15
N ILE A 299 15.48 7.42 -7.73
CA ILE A 299 14.18 7.26 -7.07
C ILE A 299 13.89 5.78 -6.76
N THR A 300 14.32 4.86 -7.62
CA THR A 300 14.23 3.42 -7.36
C THR A 300 15.02 3.02 -6.11
N VAL A 301 16.25 3.51 -5.95
CA VAL A 301 17.07 3.21 -4.77
C VAL A 301 16.45 3.80 -3.50
N ILE A 302 15.93 5.03 -3.55
CA ILE A 302 15.18 5.63 -2.42
C ILE A 302 13.96 4.77 -2.07
N ALA A 303 13.16 4.39 -3.07
CA ALA A 303 11.96 3.58 -2.85
C ALA A 303 12.31 2.22 -2.25
N LEU A 304 13.38 1.57 -2.71
CA LEU A 304 13.90 0.35 -2.10
C LEU A 304 14.29 0.56 -0.63
N ALA A 305 14.97 1.66 -0.29
CA ALA A 305 15.32 1.96 1.09
C ALA A 305 14.09 2.14 1.98
N ILE A 306 13.07 2.87 1.49
CA ILE A 306 11.80 3.04 2.20
C ILE A 306 11.07 1.71 2.38
N ILE A 307 10.94 0.90 1.33
CA ILE A 307 10.23 -0.39 1.38
C ILE A 307 10.93 -1.35 2.33
N ILE A 308 12.24 -1.58 2.16
CA ILE A 308 13.00 -2.52 2.99
C ILE A 308 12.96 -2.09 4.47
N LYS A 309 13.14 -0.80 4.77
CA LYS A 309 13.12 -0.32 6.16
C LYS A 309 11.75 -0.43 6.82
N THR A 310 10.68 -0.21 6.06
CA THR A 310 9.32 -0.08 6.62
C THR A 310 8.45 -1.32 6.45
N ARG A 311 8.86 -2.29 5.61
CA ARG A 311 8.11 -3.52 5.29
C ARG A 311 8.97 -4.77 5.16
N GLY A 312 10.31 -4.64 5.11
CA GLY A 312 11.26 -5.72 4.91
C GLY A 312 11.17 -6.42 3.55
N ILE A 313 12.09 -7.36 3.30
CA ILE A 313 12.07 -8.23 2.11
C ILE A 313 11.25 -9.49 2.40
N ALA A 314 10.18 -9.71 1.63
CA ALA A 314 9.20 -10.77 1.87
C ALA A 314 9.72 -12.19 1.63
N ASP A 315 10.55 -12.40 0.60
CA ASP A 315 11.01 -13.73 0.16
C ASP A 315 12.53 -13.90 0.27
N ALA A 316 12.98 -15.11 0.59
CA ALA A 316 14.41 -15.44 0.74
C ALA A 316 15.21 -15.24 -0.55
N ASP A 317 14.64 -15.65 -1.69
CA ASP A 317 15.26 -15.50 -3.02
C ASP A 317 15.52 -14.02 -3.36
N HIS A 318 14.65 -13.12 -2.90
CA HIS A 318 14.75 -11.69 -3.17
C HIS A 318 15.92 -11.06 -2.41
N VAL A 319 16.23 -11.54 -1.20
CA VAL A 319 17.39 -11.10 -0.42
C VAL A 319 18.68 -11.40 -1.19
N LEU A 320 18.79 -12.60 -1.78
CA LEU A 320 19.96 -13.01 -2.57
C LEU A 320 20.05 -12.23 -3.90
N TYR A 321 18.91 -11.91 -4.51
CA TYR A 321 18.86 -11.19 -5.78
C TYR A 321 19.12 -9.67 -5.65
N LEU A 322 18.98 -9.09 -4.45
CA LEU A 322 19.10 -7.65 -4.21
C LEU A 322 20.41 -7.07 -4.75
N GLN A 323 21.55 -7.73 -4.50
CA GLN A 323 22.86 -7.26 -4.96
C GLN A 323 22.91 -7.16 -6.49
N THR A 324 22.54 -8.24 -7.19
CA THR A 324 22.49 -8.26 -8.67
C THR A 324 21.51 -7.23 -9.21
N MET A 325 20.37 -7.05 -8.55
CA MET A 325 19.38 -6.05 -8.92
C MET A 325 19.93 -4.63 -8.83
N LEU A 326 20.65 -4.31 -7.74
CA LEU A 326 21.29 -3.02 -7.55
C LEU A 326 22.38 -2.80 -8.60
N GLU A 327 23.24 -3.79 -8.86
CA GLU A 327 24.25 -3.71 -9.91
C GLU A 327 23.62 -3.38 -11.28
N GLN A 328 22.48 -3.98 -11.61
CA GLN A 328 21.74 -3.67 -12.84
C GLN A 328 21.16 -2.25 -12.87
N ILE A 329 20.58 -1.76 -11.76
CA ILE A 329 20.07 -0.37 -11.65
C ILE A 329 21.24 0.62 -11.80
N MET A 330 22.38 0.26 -11.22
CA MET A 330 23.53 1.12 -11.14
C MET A 330 24.47 1.04 -12.36
N ALA A 331 24.26 0.08 -13.27
CA ALA A 331 25.12 -0.16 -14.43
C ALA A 331 25.26 1.07 -15.34
N THR A 332 24.18 1.85 -15.50
CA THR A 332 24.15 3.06 -16.34
C THR A 332 24.15 4.36 -15.53
N SER A 333 24.27 4.28 -14.20
CA SER A 333 24.11 5.41 -13.30
C SER A 333 25.45 5.89 -12.74
N GLN A 334 25.65 7.22 -12.68
CA GLN A 334 26.89 7.80 -12.14
C GLN A 334 26.74 8.34 -10.71
N HIS A 335 25.52 8.41 -10.19
CA HIS A 335 25.24 8.95 -8.87
C HIS A 335 25.84 8.19 -7.68
N THR A 336 26.02 8.97 -6.62
CA THR A 336 26.33 8.58 -5.24
C THR A 336 25.28 9.15 -4.28
N TRP A 337 25.33 8.73 -3.02
CA TRP A 337 24.48 9.19 -1.93
C TRP A 337 25.35 9.80 -0.84
N SER A 338 24.89 10.88 -0.21
CA SER A 338 25.59 11.47 0.94
C SER A 338 25.59 10.52 2.14
N GLU A 339 26.54 10.69 3.04
CA GLU A 339 26.56 9.97 4.32
C GLU A 339 25.28 10.22 5.14
N LYS A 340 24.77 11.47 5.10
CA LYS A 340 23.54 11.87 5.79
C LYS A 340 22.31 11.15 5.28
N THR A 341 22.26 10.84 3.98
CA THR A 341 21.23 9.95 3.42
C THR A 341 21.48 8.50 3.82
N LEU A 342 22.68 8.00 3.55
CA LEU A 342 23.02 6.58 3.68
C LEU A 342 22.85 6.07 5.11
N ARG A 343 23.03 6.90 6.14
CA ARG A 343 22.81 6.51 7.54
C ARG A 343 21.37 6.04 7.81
N TYR A 344 20.38 6.55 7.07
CA TYR A 344 18.98 6.14 7.21
C TYR A 344 18.60 4.92 6.39
N PHE A 345 19.43 4.53 5.41
CA PHE A 345 19.18 3.35 4.59
C PHE A 345 19.33 2.07 5.43
N PRO A 346 18.56 1.01 5.12
CA PRO A 346 18.80 -0.33 5.64
C PRO A 346 20.25 -0.77 5.41
N SER A 347 20.83 -1.51 6.36
CA SER A 347 22.23 -1.96 6.31
C SER A 347 22.55 -2.67 4.99
N LEU A 348 21.68 -3.58 4.54
CA LEU A 348 21.83 -4.31 3.27
C LEU A 348 22.05 -3.38 2.06
N LEU A 349 21.32 -2.27 1.98
CA LEU A 349 21.49 -1.29 0.89
C LEU A 349 22.71 -0.40 1.12
N ARG A 350 22.90 0.05 2.36
CA ARG A 350 24.00 0.95 2.72
C ARG A 350 25.36 0.30 2.39
N ASP A 351 25.54 -0.96 2.77
CA ASP A 351 26.79 -1.69 2.58
C ASP A 351 27.08 -1.91 1.08
N ALA A 352 26.04 -2.09 0.26
CA ALA A 352 26.17 -2.20 -1.20
C ALA A 352 26.51 -0.87 -1.90
N LEU A 353 26.14 0.27 -1.31
CA LEU A 353 26.24 1.59 -1.95
C LEU A 353 27.44 2.42 -1.46
N ILE A 354 27.95 2.18 -0.26
CA ILE A 354 28.98 3.00 0.39
C ILE A 354 30.31 3.08 -0.38
N GLY A 355 30.64 2.06 -1.17
CA GLY A 355 31.90 1.98 -1.93
C GLY A 355 31.91 2.71 -3.28
N ARG A 356 30.84 3.42 -3.65
CA ARG A 356 30.77 4.08 -4.97
C ARG A 356 31.61 5.35 -5.03
N ILE A 357 32.39 5.48 -6.09
CA ILE A 357 33.23 6.65 -6.35
C ILE A 357 32.36 7.82 -6.80
N ASP A 358 32.46 8.94 -6.09
CA ASP A 358 31.86 10.21 -6.49
C ASP A 358 32.64 10.83 -7.68
N LYS A 359 31.93 11.02 -8.80
CA LYS A 359 32.50 11.57 -10.04
C LYS A 359 32.33 13.08 -10.16
N ARG A 360 31.66 13.76 -9.23
CA ARG A 360 31.43 15.21 -9.31
C ARG A 360 32.73 16.00 -9.41
N GLY A 361 33.76 15.60 -8.67
CA GLY A 361 35.09 16.21 -8.77
C GLY A 361 35.69 16.15 -10.19
N LEU A 362 35.47 15.04 -10.91
CA LEU A 362 35.89 14.88 -12.31
C LEU A 362 35.07 15.78 -13.24
N THR A 363 33.76 15.89 -13.02
CA THR A 363 32.90 16.81 -13.78
C THR A 363 33.37 18.26 -13.62
N ILE A 364 33.71 18.68 -12.40
CA ILE A 364 34.23 20.04 -12.14
C ILE A 364 35.60 20.26 -12.79
N GLN A 365 36.49 19.27 -12.76
CA GLN A 365 37.77 19.37 -13.47
C GLN A 365 37.58 19.50 -14.99
N ALA A 366 36.65 18.72 -15.57
CA ALA A 366 36.31 18.82 -16.98
C ALA A 366 35.67 20.17 -17.33
N TRP A 367 34.84 20.71 -16.44
CA TRP A 367 34.31 22.08 -16.55
C TRP A 367 35.44 23.11 -16.60
N GLN A 368 36.38 23.09 -15.65
CA GLN A 368 37.49 24.05 -15.59
C GLN A 368 38.35 24.03 -16.86
N GLN A 369 38.52 22.87 -17.49
CA GLN A 369 39.24 22.76 -18.77
C GLN A 369 38.44 23.33 -19.96
N ALA A 370 37.12 23.21 -19.94
CA ALA A 370 36.24 23.64 -21.01
C ALA A 370 35.71 25.09 -20.84
N GLU A 371 35.80 25.65 -19.64
CA GLU A 371 35.14 26.89 -19.20
C GLU A 371 35.34 28.03 -20.19
N THR A 372 36.58 28.38 -20.52
CA THR A 372 36.88 29.48 -21.45
C THR A 372 36.20 29.30 -22.80
N THR A 373 36.19 28.08 -23.34
CA THR A 373 35.56 27.78 -24.63
C THR A 373 34.04 27.85 -24.54
N VAL A 374 33.45 27.27 -23.48
CA VAL A 374 32.00 27.27 -23.26
C VAL A 374 31.48 28.70 -23.05
N ILE A 375 32.17 29.52 -22.25
CA ILE A 375 31.80 30.90 -21.98
C ILE A 375 31.89 31.75 -23.26
N ASN A 376 32.90 31.53 -24.10
CA ASN A 376 32.99 32.21 -25.40
C ASN A 376 31.82 31.83 -26.33
N GLN A 377 31.48 30.55 -26.41
CA GLN A 377 30.32 30.08 -27.19
C GLN A 377 29.00 30.63 -26.64
N CYS A 378 28.85 30.65 -25.31
CA CYS A 378 27.66 31.19 -24.65
C CYS A 378 27.54 32.70 -24.88
N THR A 379 28.64 33.46 -24.83
CA THR A 379 28.62 34.91 -25.11
C THR A 379 28.14 35.21 -26.52
N GLN A 380 28.63 34.45 -27.51
CA GLN A 380 28.20 34.58 -28.92
C GLN A 380 26.73 34.22 -29.12
N LEU A 381 26.25 33.19 -28.41
CA LEU A 381 24.87 32.69 -28.52
C LEU A 381 23.84 33.53 -27.73
N LEU A 382 24.24 34.01 -26.55
CA LEU A 382 23.34 34.49 -25.50
C LEU A 382 23.52 35.98 -25.18
N SER A 383 24.46 36.71 -25.79
CA SER A 383 24.47 38.18 -25.59
C SER A 383 23.12 38.80 -25.99
N PRO A 384 22.68 39.90 -25.36
CA PRO A 384 21.38 40.51 -25.68
C PRO A 384 21.24 40.92 -27.15
N SER A 385 22.36 41.26 -27.80
CA SER A 385 22.48 41.59 -29.23
C SER A 385 22.82 40.41 -30.13
N ALA A 386 22.80 39.17 -29.62
CA ALA A 386 23.20 37.98 -30.38
C ALA A 386 22.28 37.73 -31.59
N ASP A 387 22.88 37.50 -32.76
CA ASP A 387 22.15 37.16 -33.98
C ASP A 387 21.40 35.82 -33.79
N PRO A 388 20.06 35.80 -33.97
CA PRO A 388 19.28 34.57 -33.86
C PRO A 388 19.67 33.47 -34.85
N THR A 389 20.38 33.79 -35.95
CA THR A 389 20.88 32.78 -36.89
C THR A 389 22.00 31.91 -36.31
N TYR A 390 22.74 32.42 -35.33
CA TYR A 390 23.85 31.71 -34.68
C TYR A 390 23.40 30.42 -33.96
N VAL A 391 22.12 30.33 -33.57
CA VAL A 391 21.50 29.11 -33.02
C VAL A 391 21.77 27.89 -33.92
N LYS A 392 21.66 28.05 -35.25
CA LYS A 392 21.93 26.96 -36.19
C LYS A 392 23.41 26.56 -36.17
N THR A 393 24.30 27.55 -36.14
CA THR A 393 25.75 27.36 -36.06
C THR A 393 26.12 26.59 -34.79
N TYR A 394 25.58 27.00 -33.64
CA TYR A 394 25.78 26.32 -32.36
C TYR A 394 25.32 24.86 -32.42
N LEU A 395 24.09 24.60 -32.89
CA LEU A 395 23.56 23.24 -32.99
C LEU A 395 24.34 22.33 -33.95
N SER A 396 24.96 22.90 -34.98
CA SER A 396 25.68 22.15 -36.01
C SER A 396 27.15 21.91 -35.65
N HIS A 397 27.82 22.88 -35.03
CA HIS A 397 29.27 22.89 -34.86
C HIS A 397 29.77 22.82 -33.41
N SER A 398 28.90 22.95 -32.40
CA SER A 398 29.34 22.77 -31.00
C SER A 398 29.72 21.32 -30.72
N PHE A 399 30.86 21.12 -30.07
CA PHE A 399 31.31 19.81 -29.60
C PHE A 399 30.28 19.23 -28.61
N PRO A 400 29.87 17.96 -28.75
CA PRO A 400 28.89 17.33 -27.85
C PRO A 400 29.26 17.47 -26.36
N GLN A 401 30.55 17.33 -26.03
CA GLN A 401 31.06 17.48 -24.66
C GLN A 401 30.91 18.89 -24.08
N HIS A 402 30.79 19.93 -24.92
CA HIS A 402 30.57 21.30 -24.48
C HIS A 402 29.08 21.63 -24.31
N ARG A 403 28.20 20.92 -25.04
CA ARG A 403 26.75 21.14 -24.99
C ARG A 403 26.14 20.85 -23.63
N GLN A 404 26.71 19.93 -22.85
CA GLN A 404 26.28 19.63 -21.48
C GLN A 404 26.49 20.78 -20.50
N TYR A 405 27.32 21.76 -20.86
CA TYR A 405 27.62 22.94 -20.04
C TYR A 405 26.88 24.20 -20.49
N LEU A 406 25.95 24.11 -21.45
CA LEU A 406 25.23 25.28 -21.97
C LEU A 406 24.48 26.01 -20.86
N CYS A 407 23.75 25.29 -20.00
CA CYS A 407 23.01 25.90 -18.90
C CYS A 407 23.94 26.47 -17.82
N ALA A 408 25.07 25.80 -17.54
CA ALA A 408 26.09 26.31 -16.63
C ALA A 408 26.71 27.62 -17.13
N GLY A 409 27.10 27.67 -18.42
CA GLY A 409 27.64 28.88 -19.04
C GLY A 409 26.62 30.02 -19.10
N ALA A 410 25.37 29.72 -19.42
CA ALA A 410 24.27 30.70 -19.36
C ALA A 410 24.11 31.28 -17.95
N TRP A 411 24.12 30.43 -16.92
CA TRP A 411 24.01 30.86 -15.52
C TRP A 411 25.18 31.76 -15.09
N ILE A 412 26.42 31.44 -15.48
CA ILE A 412 27.61 32.24 -15.17
C ILE A 412 27.52 33.63 -15.81
N LEU A 413 27.09 33.71 -17.08
CA LEU A 413 26.97 34.98 -17.79
C LEU A 413 25.93 35.94 -17.19
N MET A 414 24.93 35.43 -16.46
CA MET A 414 23.94 36.27 -15.81
C MET A 414 24.55 37.10 -14.68
N GLN A 415 25.49 36.57 -13.89
CA GLN A 415 26.11 37.26 -12.74
C GLN A 415 25.13 37.87 -11.71
N GLY A 416 23.89 37.37 -11.65
CA GLY A 416 22.81 37.92 -10.82
C GLY A 416 21.89 38.92 -11.54
N HIS A 417 22.15 39.16 -12.82
CA HIS A 417 21.43 40.05 -13.74
C HIS A 417 20.89 39.23 -14.92
N PRO A 418 19.71 38.60 -14.76
CA PRO A 418 19.15 37.70 -15.78
C PRO A 418 18.94 38.34 -17.17
N GLU A 419 18.77 39.65 -17.21
CA GLU A 419 18.68 40.48 -18.42
C GLU A 419 19.94 40.42 -19.31
N ASN A 420 21.07 39.94 -18.78
CA ASN A 420 22.32 39.83 -19.52
C ASN A 420 22.33 38.70 -20.56
N ILE A 421 21.32 37.80 -20.54
CA ILE A 421 21.23 36.70 -21.49
C ILE A 421 19.99 36.78 -22.40
N ASN A 422 20.14 36.38 -23.65
CA ASN A 422 19.09 36.22 -24.63
C ASN A 422 18.36 34.88 -24.39
N SER A 423 17.32 34.92 -23.57
CA SER A 423 16.50 33.75 -23.22
C SER A 423 15.80 33.12 -24.44
N ALA A 424 15.50 33.90 -25.49
CA ALA A 424 14.88 33.40 -26.70
C ALA A 424 15.83 32.48 -27.49
N ASN A 425 17.10 32.86 -27.63
CA ASN A 425 18.11 32.01 -28.27
C ASN A 425 18.37 30.74 -27.47
N LEU A 426 18.48 30.86 -26.13
CA LEU A 426 18.64 29.70 -25.25
C LEU A 426 17.48 28.72 -25.40
N LEU A 427 16.24 29.23 -25.38
CA LEU A 427 15.03 28.42 -25.54
C LEU A 427 15.02 27.67 -26.88
N ARG A 428 15.45 28.31 -27.98
CA ARG A 428 15.53 27.68 -29.30
C ARG A 428 16.53 26.53 -29.32
N VAL A 429 17.68 26.66 -28.64
CA VAL A 429 18.66 25.57 -28.53
C VAL A 429 18.13 24.44 -27.67
N LEU A 430 17.58 24.74 -26.49
CA LEU A 430 17.08 23.72 -25.56
C LEU A 430 15.92 22.88 -26.13
N ARG A 431 15.12 23.46 -27.02
CA ARG A 431 14.05 22.76 -27.74
C ARG A 431 14.54 21.73 -28.77
N GLU A 432 15.79 21.87 -29.22
CA GLU A 432 16.44 20.96 -30.17
C GLU A 432 17.31 19.91 -29.48
N PHE A 433 17.55 20.05 -28.17
CA PHE A 433 18.22 19.02 -27.39
C PHE A 433 17.29 17.81 -27.19
N SER A 434 17.87 16.64 -26.97
CA SER A 434 17.11 15.52 -26.41
C SER A 434 16.76 15.81 -24.95
N PRO A 435 15.67 15.22 -24.41
CA PRO A 435 15.35 15.40 -23.00
C PRO A 435 16.47 14.94 -22.05
N GLU A 436 17.23 13.90 -22.42
CA GLU A 436 18.38 13.42 -21.64
C GLU A 436 19.53 14.45 -21.62
N GLU A 437 19.83 15.09 -22.77
CA GLU A 437 20.78 16.22 -22.82
C GLU A 437 20.33 17.38 -21.94
N VAL A 438 19.02 17.68 -21.88
CA VAL A 438 18.48 18.71 -20.98
C VAL A 438 18.64 18.31 -19.51
N THR A 439 18.36 17.06 -19.14
CA THR A 439 18.60 16.55 -17.77
C THR A 439 20.08 16.69 -17.40
N SER A 440 20.99 16.23 -18.26
CA SER A 440 22.44 16.31 -18.04
C SER A 440 22.91 17.76 -17.88
N ASN A 441 22.38 18.68 -18.69
CA ASN A 441 22.64 20.11 -18.55
C ASN A 441 22.22 20.67 -17.19
N ILE A 442 21.07 20.24 -16.66
CA ILE A 442 20.57 20.69 -15.35
C ILE A 442 21.48 20.20 -14.23
N TYR A 443 21.80 18.91 -14.20
CA TYR A 443 22.70 18.35 -13.18
C TYR A 443 24.08 19.01 -13.22
N THR A 444 24.62 19.19 -14.42
CA THR A 444 25.92 19.85 -14.62
C THR A 444 25.88 21.32 -14.20
N MET A 445 24.80 22.05 -14.51
CA MET A 445 24.60 23.43 -14.04
C MET A 445 24.55 23.50 -12.52
N VAL A 446 23.86 22.57 -11.85
CA VAL A 446 23.81 22.51 -10.38
C VAL A 446 25.21 22.26 -9.80
N ASP A 447 25.97 21.31 -10.36
CA ASP A 447 27.35 21.03 -9.91
C ASP A 447 28.25 22.27 -10.05
N VAL A 448 28.23 22.92 -11.22
CA VAL A 448 29.02 24.14 -11.48
C VAL A 448 28.57 25.30 -10.58
N LEU A 449 27.26 25.48 -10.38
CA LEU A 449 26.70 26.51 -9.50
C LEU A 449 27.20 26.36 -8.06
N LEU A 450 27.13 25.14 -7.52
CA LEU A 450 27.56 24.86 -6.15
C LEU A 450 29.07 25.04 -6.01
N HIS A 451 29.85 24.57 -6.98
CA HIS A 451 31.29 24.82 -7.03
C HIS A 451 31.62 26.32 -7.08
N HIS A 452 30.91 27.10 -7.90
CA HIS A 452 31.11 28.54 -8.01
C HIS A 452 30.82 29.25 -6.68
N ILE A 453 29.75 28.88 -5.97
CA ILE A 453 29.47 29.42 -4.63
C ILE A 453 30.66 29.17 -3.69
N HIS A 454 31.22 27.96 -3.67
CA HIS A 454 32.38 27.63 -2.84
C HIS A 454 33.62 28.47 -3.19
N VAL A 455 33.91 28.65 -4.48
CA VAL A 455 35.05 29.45 -4.95
C VAL A 455 34.88 30.92 -4.57
N GLU A 456 33.70 31.50 -4.74
CA GLU A 456 33.45 32.90 -4.41
C GLU A 456 33.43 33.17 -2.90
N LEU A 457 32.97 32.21 -2.09
CA LEU A 457 33.10 32.28 -0.63
C LEU A 457 34.57 32.32 -0.20
N GLN A 458 35.43 31.50 -0.82
CA GLN A 458 36.87 31.53 -0.57
C GLN A 458 37.52 32.87 -0.98
N ARG A 459 36.92 33.57 -1.95
CA ARG A 459 37.34 34.92 -2.37
C ARG A 459 36.80 36.04 -1.47
N GLY A 460 36.04 35.72 -0.42
CA GLY A 460 35.53 36.66 0.57
C GLY A 460 34.16 37.26 0.27
N HIS A 461 33.42 36.73 -0.71
CA HIS A 461 32.06 37.18 -0.99
C HIS A 461 31.06 36.69 0.07
N SER A 462 30.00 37.49 0.31
CA SER A 462 28.93 37.15 1.25
C SER A 462 28.10 35.98 0.73
N LEU A 463 27.90 34.95 1.58
CA LEU A 463 27.03 33.81 1.27
C LEU A 463 25.60 34.24 0.93
N GLN A 464 25.07 35.24 1.63
CA GLN A 464 23.70 35.71 1.42
C GLN A 464 23.54 36.30 0.02
N ASP A 465 24.52 37.07 -0.44
CA ASP A 465 24.51 37.70 -1.77
C ASP A 465 24.65 36.63 -2.87
N LEU A 466 25.54 35.65 -2.67
CA LEU A 466 25.72 34.55 -3.61
C LEU A 466 24.44 33.70 -3.76
N LEU A 467 23.80 33.34 -2.64
CA LEU A 467 22.54 32.60 -2.66
C LEU A 467 21.40 33.41 -3.28
N PHE A 468 21.34 34.71 -3.02
CA PHE A 468 20.36 35.60 -3.65
C PHE A 468 20.53 35.63 -5.17
N LYS A 469 21.75 35.84 -5.66
CA LYS A 469 22.06 35.81 -7.11
C LYS A 469 21.75 34.45 -7.73
N ALA A 470 22.15 33.36 -7.08
CA ALA A 470 21.87 32.01 -7.54
C ALA A 470 20.36 31.76 -7.67
N CYS A 471 19.58 32.11 -6.64
CA CYS A 471 18.12 31.95 -6.65
C CYS A 471 17.44 32.86 -7.68
N ALA A 472 17.93 34.09 -7.89
CA ALA A 472 17.41 35.00 -8.92
C ALA A 472 17.62 34.42 -10.33
N ASN A 473 18.84 33.95 -10.63
CA ASN A 473 19.16 33.31 -11.91
C ASN A 473 18.34 32.03 -12.13
N ILE A 474 18.22 31.18 -11.10
CA ILE A 474 17.42 29.95 -11.21
C ILE A 474 15.94 30.29 -11.44
N SER A 475 15.39 31.25 -10.68
CA SER A 475 13.98 31.68 -10.83
C SER A 475 13.70 32.16 -12.25
N PHE A 476 14.65 32.85 -12.88
CA PHE A 476 14.55 33.24 -14.28
C PHE A 476 14.41 32.02 -15.22
N PHE A 477 15.20 30.97 -15.01
CA PHE A 477 15.12 29.74 -15.81
C PHE A 477 13.81 28.98 -15.62
N VAL A 478 13.31 28.84 -14.39
CA VAL A 478 12.21 27.87 -14.11
C VAL A 478 10.86 28.49 -13.76
N LEU A 479 10.82 29.77 -13.35
CA LEU A 479 9.58 30.47 -12.96
C LEU A 479 9.22 31.61 -13.92
N THR A 480 10.21 32.41 -14.35
CA THR A 480 9.94 33.58 -15.20
C THR A 480 9.81 33.22 -16.68
N HIS A 481 10.80 32.49 -17.22
CA HIS A 481 10.80 32.11 -18.64
C HIS A 481 10.54 30.61 -18.87
N GLU A 482 10.49 29.79 -17.82
CA GLU A 482 10.13 28.36 -17.89
C GLU A 482 10.91 27.60 -18.98
N LEU A 483 12.22 27.87 -19.03
CA LEU A 483 13.20 27.32 -19.97
C LEU A 483 13.63 25.90 -19.59
N LEU A 484 13.56 25.55 -18.31
CA LEU A 484 13.99 24.26 -17.78
C LEU A 484 12.87 23.61 -16.93
N PRO A 485 12.76 22.26 -16.94
CA PRO A 485 11.84 21.53 -16.08
C PRO A 485 12.17 21.71 -14.59
N LEU A 486 11.25 22.32 -13.85
CA LEU A 486 11.39 22.64 -12.41
C LEU A 486 11.54 21.38 -11.55
N ASP A 487 10.75 20.34 -11.82
CA ASP A 487 10.80 19.06 -11.13
C ASP A 487 12.19 18.42 -11.18
N ILE A 488 12.81 18.40 -12.36
CA ILE A 488 14.16 17.86 -12.54
C ILE A 488 15.22 18.71 -11.84
N LEU A 489 15.10 20.04 -11.88
CA LEU A 489 16.02 20.92 -11.17
C LEU A 489 15.96 20.70 -9.65
N LEU A 490 14.77 20.61 -9.08
CA LEU A 490 14.59 20.37 -7.65
C LEU A 490 15.17 19.01 -7.25
N LEU A 491 14.93 17.96 -8.06
CA LEU A 491 15.55 16.65 -7.87
C LEU A 491 17.08 16.73 -7.91
N ALA A 492 17.64 17.41 -8.91
CA ALA A 492 19.10 17.59 -9.02
C ALA A 492 19.71 18.33 -7.82
N LEU A 493 19.01 19.31 -7.24
CA LEU A 493 19.48 20.02 -6.04
C LEU A 493 19.40 19.14 -4.78
N ILE A 494 18.29 18.44 -4.55
CA ILE A 494 18.18 17.56 -3.37
C ILE A 494 19.05 16.31 -3.46
N ASP A 495 19.52 15.98 -4.66
CA ASP A 495 20.50 14.95 -4.94
C ASP A 495 21.94 15.35 -4.56
N ARG A 496 22.16 16.61 -4.16
CA ARG A 496 23.41 17.20 -3.68
C ARG A 496 23.28 17.62 -2.22
N ASP A 497 22.65 16.77 -1.43
CA ASP A 497 22.31 17.05 -0.03
C ASP A 497 23.51 17.04 0.93
N ASP A 498 24.67 16.59 0.47
CA ASP A 498 25.95 16.79 1.15
C ASP A 498 26.45 18.24 1.08
N ASP A 499 25.96 19.03 0.13
CA ASP A 499 26.23 20.47 0.04
C ASP A 499 25.19 21.28 0.85
N PRO A 500 25.62 22.08 1.85
CA PRO A 500 24.71 22.83 2.72
C PRO A 500 23.91 23.91 1.96
N HIS A 501 24.35 24.33 0.77
CA HIS A 501 23.72 25.38 -0.02
C HIS A 501 22.60 24.85 -0.91
N ALA A 502 22.68 23.60 -1.36
CA ALA A 502 21.72 23.01 -2.29
C ALA A 502 20.28 22.98 -1.70
N LEU A 503 20.12 22.46 -0.48
CA LEU A 503 18.82 22.42 0.19
C LEU A 503 18.29 23.82 0.54
N ARG A 504 19.18 24.78 0.83
CA ARG A 504 18.78 26.18 1.09
C ARG A 504 18.23 26.85 -0.17
N ILE A 505 18.81 26.56 -1.33
CA ILE A 505 18.29 27.00 -2.63
C ILE A 505 16.91 26.38 -2.86
N VAL A 506 16.73 25.07 -2.63
CA VAL A 506 15.43 24.39 -2.78
C VAL A 506 14.34 25.06 -1.94
N ILE A 507 14.59 25.28 -0.66
CA ILE A 507 13.63 25.94 0.24
C ILE A 507 13.29 27.34 -0.29
N THR A 508 14.31 28.11 -0.69
CA THR A 508 14.11 29.48 -1.20
C THR A 508 13.25 29.48 -2.48
N LEU A 509 13.43 28.50 -3.36
CA LEU A 509 12.60 28.34 -4.57
C LEU A 509 11.16 27.94 -4.24
N LEU A 510 10.96 27.09 -3.24
CA LEU A 510 9.62 26.70 -2.77
C LEU A 510 8.89 27.86 -2.06
N ASP A 511 9.61 28.82 -1.50
CA ASP A 511 9.04 30.01 -0.84
C ASP A 511 8.71 31.13 -1.83
N ARG A 512 9.06 31.00 -3.12
CA ARG A 512 8.76 31.98 -4.16
C ARG A 512 7.25 32.12 -4.38
N GLN A 513 6.77 33.37 -4.38
CA GLN A 513 5.36 33.68 -4.59
C GLN A 513 4.87 33.22 -5.97
N GLU A 514 5.73 33.29 -6.99
CA GLU A 514 5.39 32.86 -8.35
C GLU A 514 4.99 31.38 -8.40
N LEU A 515 5.75 30.52 -7.69
CA LEU A 515 5.43 29.10 -7.59
C LEU A 515 4.19 28.84 -6.74
N GLN A 516 4.06 29.51 -5.59
CA GLN A 516 2.90 29.35 -4.71
C GLN A 516 1.60 29.79 -5.39
N GLN A 517 1.63 30.89 -6.15
CA GLN A 517 0.49 31.36 -6.95
C GLN A 517 0.13 30.36 -8.04
N ARG A 518 1.14 29.75 -8.70
CA ARG A 518 0.91 28.71 -9.70
C ARG A 518 0.24 27.47 -9.10
N VAL A 519 0.71 27.01 -7.94
CA VAL A 519 0.09 25.89 -7.21
C VAL A 519 -1.33 26.25 -6.77
N LYS A 520 -1.55 27.46 -6.26
CA LYS A 520 -2.90 27.93 -5.91
C LYS A 520 -3.84 27.94 -7.12
N LEU A 521 -3.38 28.44 -8.27
CA LEU A 521 -4.14 28.44 -9.51
C LEU A 521 -4.48 27.03 -9.99
N TYR A 522 -3.53 26.10 -9.87
CA TYR A 522 -3.77 24.68 -10.14
C TYR A 522 -4.90 24.14 -9.28
N CYS A 523 -4.83 24.31 -7.95
CA CYS A 523 -5.88 23.84 -7.03
C CYS A 523 -7.26 24.46 -7.35
N MET A 524 -7.30 25.76 -7.70
CA MET A 524 -8.55 26.44 -8.05
C MET A 524 -9.18 25.93 -9.36
N ASN A 525 -8.36 25.56 -10.36
CA ASN A 525 -8.85 25.20 -11.69
C ASN A 525 -9.14 23.70 -11.85
N ARG A 526 -8.52 22.85 -11.02
CA ARG A 526 -8.60 21.38 -11.16
C ARG A 526 -9.83 20.74 -10.54
N GLY A 527 -10.59 21.48 -9.72
CA GLY A 527 -11.64 20.91 -8.87
C GLY A 527 -11.08 20.29 -7.59
N PRO A 528 -11.91 19.70 -6.72
CA PRO A 528 -11.46 19.07 -5.48
C PRO A 528 -10.63 17.80 -5.75
N PRO A 529 -9.81 17.34 -4.76
CA PRO A 529 -9.03 16.11 -4.87
C PRO A 529 -9.85 14.87 -5.20
N GLU A 530 -11.04 14.73 -4.59
CA GLU A 530 -12.03 13.70 -4.92
C GLU A 530 -12.74 14.03 -6.24
N HIS A 531 -11.99 14.05 -7.34
CA HIS A 531 -12.42 14.54 -8.66
C HIS A 531 -13.68 13.82 -9.19
N TRP A 532 -13.89 12.56 -8.80
CA TRP A 532 -15.07 11.76 -9.20
C TRP A 532 -16.38 12.29 -8.59
N LEU A 533 -16.32 13.01 -7.46
CA LEU A 533 -17.52 13.60 -6.83
C LEU A 533 -17.87 14.97 -7.42
N TYR A 534 -16.95 15.63 -8.12
CA TYR A 534 -17.16 16.97 -8.64
C TYR A 534 -17.92 16.96 -9.97
N SER A 535 -19.19 17.36 -9.95
CA SER A 535 -20.03 17.37 -11.17
C SER A 535 -20.06 18.73 -11.88
N GLY A 536 -19.24 19.69 -11.45
CA GLY A 536 -19.15 21.00 -12.07
C GLY A 536 -18.30 21.02 -13.35
N LEU A 537 -18.29 22.18 -14.00
CA LEU A 537 -17.55 22.40 -15.25
C LEU A 537 -16.04 22.39 -14.98
N PHE A 538 -15.31 21.57 -15.74
CA PHE A 538 -13.85 21.61 -15.76
C PHE A 538 -13.37 22.64 -16.79
N LYS A 539 -12.39 23.48 -16.40
CA LYS A 539 -11.84 24.51 -17.30
C LYS A 539 -10.56 24.01 -17.96
N ARG A 540 -10.51 24.07 -19.28
CA ARG A 540 -9.29 23.81 -20.05
C ARG A 540 -8.30 24.96 -19.88
N VAL A 541 -7.10 24.64 -19.41
CA VAL A 541 -6.00 25.60 -19.29
C VAL A 541 -5.27 25.68 -20.62
N GLU A 542 -4.85 26.89 -21.00
CA GLU A 542 -4.02 27.10 -22.18
C GLU A 542 -2.70 26.33 -22.06
N LEU A 543 -2.28 25.66 -23.14
CA LEU A 543 -1.13 24.76 -23.15
C LEU A 543 0.16 25.41 -22.60
N GLN A 544 0.49 26.61 -23.09
CA GLN A 544 1.68 27.35 -22.63
C GLN A 544 1.54 27.77 -21.16
N LYS A 545 0.34 28.18 -20.72
CA LYS A 545 0.12 28.51 -19.30
C LYS A 545 0.26 27.29 -18.39
N ALA A 546 -0.14 26.10 -18.84
CA ALA A 546 -0.05 24.88 -18.05
C ALA A 546 1.38 24.33 -17.97
N LEU A 547 2.09 24.28 -19.10
CA LEU A 547 3.37 23.55 -19.24
C LEU A 547 4.60 24.45 -19.43
N GLY A 548 4.39 25.75 -19.59
CA GLY A 548 5.44 26.72 -19.83
C GLY A 548 6.13 26.61 -21.18
N ASN A 549 7.06 27.51 -21.43
CA ASN A 549 7.65 27.75 -22.76
C ASN A 549 8.43 26.55 -23.33
N HIS A 550 9.16 25.82 -22.48
CA HIS A 550 9.97 24.70 -22.94
C HIS A 550 9.13 23.50 -23.36
N LEU A 551 8.17 23.08 -22.52
CA LEU A 551 7.41 21.85 -22.72
C LEU A 551 6.25 22.01 -23.72
N SER A 552 5.77 23.23 -23.98
CA SER A 552 4.66 23.50 -24.91
C SER A 552 5.08 23.59 -26.39
N TRP A 553 6.30 23.19 -26.75
CA TRP A 553 6.89 23.50 -28.05
C TRP A 553 6.31 22.70 -29.22
N LYS A 554 6.61 21.41 -29.29
CA LYS A 554 6.38 20.58 -30.48
C LYS A 554 5.02 19.88 -30.45
N GLU A 555 4.63 19.36 -29.29
CA GLU A 555 3.35 18.68 -29.08
C GLU A 555 2.24 19.70 -28.78
N ARG A 556 1.42 20.00 -29.78
CA ARG A 556 0.36 21.03 -29.72
C ARG A 556 -0.96 20.55 -29.12
N TYR A 557 -1.06 19.27 -28.79
CA TYR A 557 -2.26 18.69 -28.20
C TYR A 557 -2.57 19.35 -26.84
N PRO A 558 -3.81 19.72 -26.52
CA PRO A 558 -4.11 20.40 -25.25
C PRO A 558 -3.84 19.50 -24.04
N THR A 559 -3.67 20.10 -22.87
CA THR A 559 -3.62 19.35 -21.60
C THR A 559 -5.03 19.04 -21.10
N PHE A 560 -5.17 17.88 -20.47
CA PHE A 560 -6.38 17.49 -19.75
C PHE A 560 -6.15 17.56 -18.25
N PHE A 561 -5.04 17.02 -17.77
CA PHE A 561 -4.66 16.90 -16.35
C PHE A 561 -3.20 17.31 -16.05
N ASP A 562 -2.33 17.35 -17.06
CA ASP A 562 -0.92 17.76 -16.92
C ASP A 562 -0.78 19.27 -16.60
N ASP A 563 0.20 19.59 -15.76
CA ASP A 563 0.57 20.94 -15.32
C ASP A 563 1.96 20.89 -14.68
N ILE A 564 2.77 21.96 -14.80
CA ILE A 564 4.05 22.07 -14.07
C ILE A 564 3.83 21.86 -12.57
N ALA A 565 2.76 22.39 -11.98
CA ALA A 565 2.45 22.20 -10.57
C ALA A 565 2.20 20.71 -10.28
N ALA A 566 1.35 20.03 -11.06
CA ALA A 566 1.02 18.61 -10.86
C ALA A 566 2.25 17.70 -10.86
N ARG A 567 3.27 18.03 -11.65
CA ARG A 567 4.53 17.27 -11.71
C ARG A 567 5.34 17.34 -10.41
N LEU A 568 5.10 18.34 -9.55
CA LEU A 568 5.71 18.46 -8.23
C LEU A 568 5.09 17.56 -7.17
N LEU A 569 3.92 16.95 -7.42
CA LEU A 569 3.24 16.08 -6.46
C LEU A 569 4.12 14.92 -5.94
N PRO A 570 4.90 14.18 -6.76
CA PRO A 570 5.88 13.22 -6.25
C PRO A 570 7.19 13.85 -5.75
N VAL A 571 7.54 15.07 -6.17
CA VAL A 571 8.84 15.70 -5.85
C VAL A 571 8.83 16.32 -4.45
N ILE A 572 7.74 16.99 -4.05
CA ILE A 572 7.64 17.62 -2.72
C ILE A 572 7.82 16.59 -1.59
N PRO A 573 7.17 15.40 -1.61
CA PRO A 573 7.46 14.34 -0.66
C PRO A 573 8.95 14.00 -0.57
N LEU A 574 9.64 13.81 -1.70
CA LEU A 574 11.07 13.49 -1.73
C LEU A 574 11.92 14.62 -1.12
N ILE A 575 11.58 15.89 -1.38
CA ILE A 575 12.23 17.04 -0.73
C ILE A 575 12.07 16.95 0.79
N VAL A 576 10.88 16.62 1.29
CA VAL A 576 10.63 16.47 2.74
C VAL A 576 11.50 15.34 3.33
N TYR A 577 11.60 14.17 2.67
CA TYR A 577 12.53 13.11 3.09
C TYR A 577 13.97 13.64 3.19
N ARG A 578 14.46 14.36 2.17
CA ARG A 578 15.83 14.91 2.14
C ARG A 578 16.09 15.94 3.24
N LEU A 579 15.12 16.79 3.53
CA LEU A 579 15.22 17.77 4.62
C LEU A 579 15.33 17.08 5.98
N ILE A 580 14.52 16.05 6.23
CA ILE A 580 14.56 15.29 7.49
C ILE A 580 15.90 14.56 7.65
N GLU A 581 16.41 13.93 6.59
CA GLU A 581 17.71 13.25 6.63
C GLU A 581 18.88 14.20 6.89
N ASN A 582 18.71 15.48 6.55
CA ASN A 582 19.67 16.56 6.77
C ASN A 582 19.41 17.35 8.06
N ASP A 583 18.62 16.79 8.99
CA ASP A 583 18.29 17.41 10.28
C ASP A 583 17.58 18.79 10.15
N ALA A 584 16.99 19.08 8.99
CA ALA A 584 16.30 20.33 8.68
C ALA A 584 14.79 20.25 8.95
N MET A 585 14.41 19.77 10.14
CA MET A 585 13.03 19.49 10.54
C MET A 585 12.11 20.72 10.49
N ASP A 586 12.60 21.90 10.87
CA ASP A 586 11.82 23.14 10.80
C ASP A 586 11.51 23.55 9.35
N SER A 587 12.44 23.30 8.43
CA SER A 587 12.23 23.54 7.01
C SER A 587 11.21 22.55 6.44
N ALA A 588 11.26 21.28 6.86
CA ALA A 588 10.25 20.28 6.51
C ALA A 588 8.84 20.69 7.02
N ASP A 589 8.73 21.17 8.26
CA ASP A 589 7.47 21.69 8.82
C ASP A 589 6.92 22.86 7.97
N ARG A 590 7.77 23.82 7.60
CA ARG A 590 7.38 24.96 6.75
C ARG A 590 6.91 24.52 5.37
N VAL A 591 7.65 23.63 4.70
CA VAL A 591 7.26 23.11 3.37
C VAL A 591 5.91 22.39 3.44
N LEU A 592 5.72 21.50 4.41
CA LEU A 592 4.44 20.82 4.58
C LEU A 592 3.31 21.79 4.94
N ALA A 593 3.58 22.82 5.75
CA ALA A 593 2.58 23.84 6.08
C ALA A 593 2.08 24.56 4.82
N THR A 594 3.00 24.97 3.93
CA THR A 594 2.70 25.67 2.69
C THR A 594 1.99 24.78 1.66
N TYR A 595 2.37 23.50 1.57
CA TYR A 595 1.94 22.62 0.48
C TYR A 595 0.95 21.52 0.88
N SER A 596 0.51 21.42 2.14
CA SER A 596 -0.45 20.40 2.62
C SER A 596 -1.71 20.30 1.77
N SER A 597 -2.38 21.43 1.49
CA SER A 597 -3.59 21.45 0.64
C SER A 597 -3.33 21.01 -0.79
N PHE A 598 -2.11 21.20 -1.29
CA PHE A 598 -1.70 20.75 -2.61
C PHE A 598 -1.39 19.23 -2.61
N LEU A 599 -0.75 18.72 -1.56
CA LEU A 599 -0.50 17.29 -1.38
C LEU A 599 -1.79 16.46 -1.22
N ALA A 600 -2.93 17.09 -0.92
CA ALA A 600 -4.23 16.42 -0.96
C ALA A 600 -4.55 15.81 -2.34
N TYR A 601 -3.98 16.36 -3.43
CA TYR A 601 -4.10 15.85 -4.81
C TYR A 601 -3.12 14.72 -5.14
N TYR A 602 -2.20 14.39 -4.23
CA TYR A 602 -1.21 13.34 -4.48
C TYR A 602 -1.88 11.96 -4.41
N PRO A 603 -1.82 11.11 -5.47
CA PRO A 603 -2.48 9.80 -5.48
C PRO A 603 -1.94 8.81 -4.44
N LEU A 604 -0.76 9.08 -3.87
CA LEU A 604 -0.12 8.24 -2.85
C LEU A 604 -0.05 8.95 -1.49
N ARG A 605 -0.91 9.93 -1.22
CA ARG A 605 -0.89 10.72 0.03
C ARG A 605 -0.94 9.84 1.29
N PHE A 606 -1.69 8.74 1.25
CA PHE A 606 -1.81 7.82 2.38
C PHE A 606 -0.54 7.00 2.56
N SER A 607 -0.05 6.44 1.45
CA SER A 607 1.22 5.69 1.44
C SER A 607 2.39 6.57 1.90
N PHE A 608 2.43 7.84 1.48
CA PHE A 608 3.44 8.82 1.91
C PHE A 608 3.44 9.05 3.42
N VAL A 609 2.29 9.41 4.02
CA VAL A 609 2.21 9.68 5.46
C VAL A 609 2.57 8.45 6.29
N ARG A 610 2.09 7.26 5.90
CA ARG A 610 2.47 6.02 6.59
C ARG A 610 3.98 5.78 6.50
N ASP A 611 4.55 5.88 5.30
CA ASP A 611 5.95 5.51 5.07
C ASP A 611 6.93 6.50 5.68
N ILE A 612 6.61 7.80 5.72
CA ILE A 612 7.49 8.81 6.34
C ILE A 612 7.51 8.67 7.86
N LEU A 613 6.36 8.38 8.49
CA LEU A 613 6.28 8.13 9.93
C LEU A 613 7.04 6.86 10.32
N ALA A 614 6.92 5.80 9.52
CA ALA A 614 7.63 4.54 9.76
C ALA A 614 9.14 4.66 9.51
N TYR A 615 9.56 5.30 8.40
CA TYR A 615 10.96 5.38 7.99
C TYR A 615 11.82 6.21 8.96
N PHE A 616 11.23 7.23 9.57
CA PHE A 616 11.87 8.13 10.54
C PHE A 616 11.36 7.94 11.97
N TYR A 617 10.73 6.80 12.28
CA TYR A 617 10.23 6.53 13.62
C TYR A 617 11.32 6.76 14.68
N GLY A 618 10.96 7.39 15.80
CA GLY A 618 11.89 7.78 16.87
C GLY A 618 12.76 9.02 16.60
N HIS A 619 12.75 9.57 15.38
CA HIS A 619 13.58 10.72 14.99
C HIS A 619 12.78 11.98 14.68
N LEU A 620 11.45 11.88 14.60
CA LEU A 620 10.58 13.00 14.25
C LEU A 620 10.13 13.77 15.51
N PRO A 621 10.21 15.12 15.52
CA PRO A 621 9.62 15.91 16.59
C PRO A 621 8.08 15.88 16.50
N GLY A 622 7.39 15.87 17.65
CA GLY A 622 5.93 15.76 17.71
C GLY A 622 5.17 16.82 16.88
N LYS A 623 5.69 18.06 16.83
CA LYS A 623 5.13 19.12 15.96
C LYS A 623 5.15 18.71 14.48
N LEU A 624 6.24 18.10 14.01
CA LEU A 624 6.36 17.65 12.63
C LEU A 624 5.46 16.43 12.35
N ILE A 625 5.28 15.53 13.33
CA ILE A 625 4.31 14.42 13.22
C ILE A 625 2.90 14.97 12.96
N VAL A 626 2.44 15.92 13.78
CA VAL A 626 1.12 16.57 13.58
C VAL A 626 1.06 17.25 12.22
N ARG A 627 2.14 17.90 11.77
CA ARG A 627 2.21 18.53 10.46
C ARG A 627 2.09 17.52 9.32
N ILE A 628 2.73 16.36 9.42
CA ILE A 628 2.63 15.26 8.45
C ILE A 628 1.19 14.74 8.40
N LEU A 629 0.53 14.56 9.55
CA LEU A 629 -0.86 14.12 9.61
C LEU A 629 -1.83 15.11 8.94
N ASN A 630 -1.55 16.41 8.97
CA ASN A 630 -2.36 17.44 8.31
C ASN A 630 -2.32 17.38 6.78
N VAL A 631 -1.52 16.49 6.17
CA VAL A 631 -1.66 16.13 4.75
C VAL A 631 -3.00 15.42 4.51
N PHE A 632 -3.58 14.81 5.55
CA PHE A 632 -4.93 14.27 5.53
C PHE A 632 -5.98 15.27 5.98
N ASP A 633 -7.19 15.07 5.46
CA ASP A 633 -8.40 15.56 6.09
C ASP A 633 -8.80 14.58 7.19
N LEU A 634 -8.33 14.82 8.43
CA LEU A 634 -8.52 13.91 9.57
C LEU A 634 -9.99 13.55 9.83
N SER A 635 -10.93 14.41 9.41
CA SER A 635 -12.36 14.17 9.55
C SER A 635 -12.92 13.10 8.61
N LYS A 636 -12.22 12.83 7.50
CA LYS A 636 -12.64 11.86 6.47
C LYS A 636 -11.97 10.50 6.59
N ILE A 637 -10.89 10.41 7.39
CA ILE A 637 -10.14 9.18 7.59
C ILE A 637 -10.71 8.46 8.82
N PRO A 638 -10.86 7.13 8.81
CA PRO A 638 -11.47 6.38 9.91
C PRO A 638 -10.49 6.20 11.09
N PHE A 639 -9.94 7.30 11.61
CA PHE A 639 -9.18 7.31 12.85
C PHE A 639 -10.09 7.05 14.05
N SER A 640 -9.52 6.51 15.13
CA SER A 640 -10.19 6.37 16.43
C SER A 640 -10.69 7.73 16.92
N GLU A 641 -11.91 7.82 17.43
CA GLU A 641 -12.54 9.10 17.82
C GLU A 641 -11.71 9.91 18.83
N SER A 642 -11.01 9.24 19.75
CA SER A 642 -10.15 9.90 20.75
C SER A 642 -8.74 10.21 20.25
N PHE A 643 -8.33 9.73 19.08
CA PHE A 643 -6.97 9.92 18.54
C PHE A 643 -6.54 11.39 18.47
N PRO A 644 -7.35 12.34 17.96
CA PRO A 644 -6.98 13.76 17.93
C PRO A 644 -6.63 14.36 19.31
N GLN A 645 -7.24 13.84 20.38
CA GLN A 645 -7.01 14.31 21.75
C GLN A 645 -5.61 13.91 22.25
N HIS A 646 -5.09 12.77 21.80
CA HIS A 646 -3.78 12.25 22.20
C HIS A 646 -2.61 12.87 21.45
N ILE A 647 -2.83 13.42 20.24
CA ILE A 647 -1.78 14.07 19.44
C ILE A 647 -1.71 15.59 19.66
N SER A 648 -2.79 16.22 20.16
CA SER A 648 -2.90 17.69 20.26
C SER A 648 -2.60 18.25 21.66
N SER A 649 -2.34 17.40 22.66
CA SER A 649 -2.21 17.84 24.06
C SER A 649 -0.85 18.46 24.37
N SER A 650 -0.83 19.69 24.89
CA SER A 650 0.35 20.38 25.46
C SER A 650 0.69 19.94 26.90
N ASN A 651 -0.08 19.00 27.45
CA ASN A 651 0.09 18.41 28.79
C ASN A 651 1.15 17.29 28.79
N PRO A 652 1.67 16.85 29.95
CA PRO A 652 2.63 15.75 30.00
C PRO A 652 2.06 14.55 29.26
N VAL A 653 2.86 14.03 28.33
CA VAL A 653 2.49 12.95 27.43
C VAL A 653 2.11 11.72 28.26
N MET A 654 0.82 11.48 28.41
CA MET A 654 0.32 10.24 28.99
C MET A 654 0.05 9.24 27.88
N CYS A 655 0.47 8.00 28.10
CA CYS A 655 0.08 6.88 27.26
C CYS A 655 -1.45 6.79 27.21
N PRO A 656 -2.05 6.58 26.02
CA PRO A 656 -3.47 6.30 25.92
C PRO A 656 -3.88 5.13 26.84
N PRO A 657 -5.12 5.13 27.36
CA PRO A 657 -5.60 4.06 28.22
C PRO A 657 -5.70 2.74 27.46
N LEU A 658 -5.73 1.61 28.19
CA LEU A 658 -5.86 0.27 27.57
C LEU A 658 -7.10 0.14 26.68
N ASP A 659 -8.21 0.81 27.03
CA ASP A 659 -9.44 0.81 26.22
C ASP A 659 -9.26 1.41 24.82
N TYR A 660 -8.34 2.37 24.67
CA TYR A 660 -8.01 2.93 23.36
C TYR A 660 -7.40 1.85 22.45
N PHE A 661 -6.37 1.17 22.94
CA PHE A 661 -5.72 0.08 22.19
C PHE A 661 -6.65 -1.11 21.98
N ALA A 662 -7.50 -1.44 22.95
CA ALA A 662 -8.49 -2.52 22.81
C ALA A 662 -9.53 -2.20 21.73
N THR A 663 -10.00 -0.94 21.67
CA THR A 663 -10.92 -0.48 20.62
C THR A 663 -10.25 -0.52 19.25
N LEU A 664 -8.98 -0.13 19.15
CA LEU A 664 -8.20 -0.22 17.92
C LEU A 664 -8.08 -1.68 17.44
N LEU A 665 -7.74 -2.62 18.32
CA LEU A 665 -7.67 -4.05 18.01
C LEU A 665 -9.03 -4.61 17.59
N LEU A 666 -10.13 -4.22 18.26
CA LEU A 666 -11.48 -4.63 17.86
C LEU A 666 -11.84 -4.10 16.46
N GLY A 667 -11.43 -2.87 16.13
CA GLY A 667 -11.58 -2.31 14.79
C GLY A 667 -10.90 -3.16 13.71
N LEU A 668 -9.71 -3.69 14.01
CA LEU A 668 -9.00 -4.63 13.12
C LEU A 668 -9.71 -5.97 13.02
N VAL A 669 -10.20 -6.54 14.12
CA VAL A 669 -10.97 -7.79 14.12
C VAL A 669 -12.20 -7.68 13.20
N ASN A 670 -12.93 -6.57 13.29
CA ASN A 670 -14.19 -6.40 12.56
C ASN A 670 -14.00 -6.12 11.07
N ASN A 671 -12.89 -5.47 10.67
CA ASN A 671 -12.71 -4.95 9.31
C ASN A 671 -11.54 -5.55 8.52
N VAL A 672 -10.59 -6.18 9.20
CA VAL A 672 -9.33 -6.67 8.62
C VAL A 672 -9.22 -8.19 8.68
N ILE A 673 -9.61 -8.80 9.81
CA ILE A 673 -9.55 -10.24 9.95
C ILE A 673 -10.77 -10.88 9.24
N PRO A 674 -10.57 -11.86 8.35
CA PRO A 674 -11.69 -12.56 7.71
C PRO A 674 -12.61 -13.21 8.75
N ALA A 675 -13.92 -13.00 8.60
CA ALA A 675 -14.91 -13.60 9.49
C ALA A 675 -14.85 -15.13 9.45
N LEU A 676 -14.87 -15.77 10.63
CA LEU A 676 -14.96 -17.21 10.78
C LEU A 676 -16.39 -17.68 10.44
N ASN A 677 -16.72 -17.81 9.16
CA ASN A 677 -18.01 -18.34 8.73
C ASN A 677 -18.09 -19.85 9.03
N TYR A 678 -18.54 -20.20 10.24
CA TYR A 678 -19.00 -21.55 10.52
C TYR A 678 -20.45 -21.71 10.05
N ASN A 679 -20.64 -22.40 8.92
CA ASN A 679 -21.90 -23.11 8.67
C ASN A 679 -22.00 -24.26 9.67
N SER A 680 -22.46 -23.99 10.90
CA SER A 680 -22.79 -25.05 11.84
C SER A 680 -24.09 -25.74 11.39
N LYS A 681 -23.99 -26.68 10.44
CA LYS A 681 -24.93 -27.81 10.42
C LYS A 681 -24.62 -28.64 11.67
N SER A 682 -25.23 -28.26 12.79
CA SER A 682 -25.33 -29.12 13.96
C SER A 682 -26.09 -30.38 13.52
N GLY A 683 -25.38 -31.49 13.38
CA GLY A 683 -25.99 -32.80 13.18
C GLY A 683 -26.61 -33.28 14.47
N SER A 684 -27.93 -33.23 14.57
CA SER A 684 -28.68 -34.00 15.57
C SER A 684 -29.02 -35.37 14.97
N THR A 685 -28.44 -36.42 15.52
CA THR A 685 -28.82 -37.82 15.25
C THR A 685 -30.12 -38.18 15.96
N MET A 686 -31.09 -38.66 15.18
CA MET A 686 -32.37 -39.36 15.49
C MET A 686 -33.48 -38.48 16.12
N ASP A 687 -34.76 -38.49 15.71
CA ASP A 687 -35.61 -39.60 15.28
C ASP A 687 -36.79 -39.14 14.38
N ALA A 688 -37.49 -40.09 13.76
CA ALA A 688 -38.51 -39.87 12.73
C ALA A 688 -39.92 -39.47 13.24
N SER A 689 -40.64 -38.72 12.38
CA SER A 689 -42.12 -38.64 12.22
C SER A 689 -42.95 -37.63 13.05
N LEU A 690 -43.54 -36.64 12.34
CA LEU A 690 -44.97 -36.21 12.32
C LEU A 690 -45.17 -34.67 12.12
N ARG A 691 -46.33 -34.32 11.56
CA ARG A 691 -46.74 -33.07 10.86
C ARG A 691 -47.17 -31.89 11.76
N ALA A 692 -46.89 -30.67 11.25
CA ALA A 692 -47.69 -29.41 11.28
C ALA A 692 -47.62 -28.46 12.54
N PRO A 693 -48.18 -27.22 12.51
CA PRO A 693 -47.56 -25.95 12.06
C PRO A 693 -47.64 -24.77 13.08
N HIS A 694 -47.13 -23.59 12.67
CA HIS A 694 -47.40 -22.20 13.14
C HIS A 694 -46.50 -21.47 14.17
N ASN A 695 -46.03 -20.30 13.69
CA ASN A 695 -46.00 -18.97 14.31
C ASN A 695 -45.55 -18.82 15.77
N LYS A 696 -44.32 -18.33 15.99
CA LYS A 696 -44.02 -17.22 16.92
C LYS A 696 -42.80 -16.43 16.46
N SER A 697 -43.01 -15.15 16.19
CA SER A 697 -42.01 -14.10 16.07
C SER A 697 -41.29 -13.86 17.42
N PRO A 698 -39.96 -13.67 17.46
CA PRO A 698 -39.30 -13.09 18.62
C PRO A 698 -39.30 -11.55 18.52
N MET A 699 -39.54 -10.95 19.67
CA MET A 699 -39.71 -9.52 19.93
C MET A 699 -38.51 -8.66 19.54
N THR A 700 -38.86 -7.48 19.02
CA THR A 700 -38.05 -6.26 18.93
C THR A 700 -37.35 -5.92 20.26
N SER A 701 -36.02 -5.87 20.23
CA SER A 701 -35.22 -5.08 21.18
C SER A 701 -34.78 -3.78 20.52
N GLN A 702 -34.88 -2.70 21.29
CA GLN A 702 -34.84 -1.31 20.85
C GLN A 702 -33.42 -0.82 20.50
N SER A 703 -33.37 -0.06 19.40
CA SER A 703 -32.49 1.08 19.08
C SER A 703 -31.13 1.21 19.80
N GLY A 704 -30.08 0.71 19.15
CA GLY A 704 -28.72 1.30 19.17
C GLY A 704 -28.45 2.02 17.84
N PRO A 705 -27.47 2.95 17.78
CA PRO A 705 -27.24 3.74 16.57
C PRO A 705 -26.71 2.83 15.45
N SER A 706 -27.52 2.70 14.40
CA SER A 706 -27.14 2.37 13.01
C SER A 706 -25.90 1.47 12.81
N ASN A 707 -25.93 0.23 13.29
CA ASN A 707 -25.13 -0.83 12.66
C ASN A 707 -25.83 -1.26 11.38
N VAL A 708 -25.77 -0.40 10.36
CA VAL A 708 -25.88 -0.84 8.97
C VAL A 708 -24.74 -1.85 8.81
N SER A 709 -25.02 -3.04 8.28
CA SER A 709 -23.95 -3.89 7.77
C SER A 709 -23.16 -3.06 6.76
N GLU A 710 -21.99 -2.52 7.14
CA GLU A 710 -21.06 -1.79 6.27
C GLU A 710 -20.56 -2.77 5.21
N GLY A 711 -21.40 -3.04 4.21
CA GLY A 711 -21.05 -3.78 3.02
C GLY A 711 -19.96 -3.01 2.31
N ARG A 712 -18.74 -3.56 2.35
CA ARG A 712 -17.63 -3.36 1.40
C ARG A 712 -17.69 -2.02 0.65
N LYS A 713 -17.16 -0.94 1.26
CA LYS A 713 -17.05 0.38 0.62
C LYS A 713 -16.49 0.26 -0.80
N GLU A 714 -17.12 0.96 -1.75
CA GLU A 714 -16.77 0.88 -3.17
C GLU A 714 -15.35 1.42 -3.42
N PHE A 715 -14.66 0.91 -4.44
CA PHE A 715 -13.26 1.24 -4.71
C PHE A 715 -13.02 2.76 -4.82
N TYR A 716 -13.89 3.48 -5.52
CA TYR A 716 -13.73 4.92 -5.72
C TYR A 716 -13.80 5.73 -4.42
N GLN A 717 -14.37 5.17 -3.34
CA GLN A 717 -14.41 5.83 -2.03
C GLN A 717 -13.07 5.73 -1.29
N ASN A 718 -12.23 4.72 -1.62
CA ASN A 718 -10.97 4.43 -0.92
C ASN A 718 -9.86 4.03 -1.92
N GLN A 719 -9.39 4.97 -2.74
CA GLN A 719 -8.43 4.69 -3.83
C GLN A 719 -6.99 4.44 -3.34
N ASP A 720 -6.56 5.06 -2.23
CA ASP A 720 -5.29 4.79 -1.55
C ASP A 720 -5.61 4.49 -0.08
N PRO A 721 -5.29 3.29 0.45
CA PRO A 721 -4.42 2.25 -0.11
C PRO A 721 -5.06 1.26 -1.10
N GLY A 722 -6.32 1.48 -1.50
CA GLY A 722 -7.02 0.75 -2.57
C GLY A 722 -8.08 -0.24 -2.09
N THR A 723 -8.07 -0.63 -0.81
CA THR A 723 -9.15 -1.41 -0.20
C THR A 723 -9.50 -0.84 1.17
N TYR A 724 -10.76 -0.99 1.58
CA TYR A 724 -11.20 -0.52 2.89
C TYR A 724 -10.49 -1.26 4.04
N THR A 725 -10.35 -2.59 3.94
CA THR A 725 -9.59 -3.40 4.91
C THR A 725 -8.17 -2.85 5.10
N GLN A 726 -7.49 -2.54 4.01
CA GLN A 726 -6.14 -2.01 4.13
C GLN A 726 -6.12 -0.57 4.62
N LEU A 727 -7.11 0.26 4.28
CA LEU A 727 -7.25 1.59 4.86
C LEU A 727 -7.31 1.51 6.40
N VAL A 728 -8.12 0.60 6.94
CA VAL A 728 -8.25 0.41 8.40
C VAL A 728 -6.92 -0.04 9.02
N LEU A 729 -6.23 -1.01 8.41
CA LEU A 729 -4.93 -1.48 8.90
C LEU A 729 -3.89 -0.36 8.91
N GLU A 730 -3.74 0.37 7.81
CA GLU A 730 -2.73 1.41 7.68
C GLU A 730 -3.09 2.64 8.55
N THR A 731 -4.37 2.92 8.78
CA THR A 731 -4.82 3.95 9.73
C THR A 731 -4.40 3.58 11.15
N ALA A 732 -4.59 2.32 11.57
CA ALA A 732 -4.12 1.85 12.88
C ALA A 732 -2.61 1.96 13.03
N VAL A 733 -1.84 1.64 11.98
CA VAL A 733 -0.38 1.83 11.96
C VAL A 733 0.00 3.30 12.11
N ILE A 734 -0.65 4.20 11.36
CA ILE A 734 -0.41 5.65 11.44
C ILE A 734 -0.72 6.18 12.85
N GLU A 735 -1.82 5.74 13.47
CA GLU A 735 -2.15 6.14 14.83
C GLU A 735 -1.01 5.77 15.79
N ILE A 736 -0.61 4.51 15.79
CA ILE A 736 0.45 3.99 16.67
C ILE A 736 1.77 4.73 16.46
N LEU A 737 2.17 4.97 15.21
CA LEU A 737 3.42 5.69 14.89
C LEU A 737 3.39 7.18 15.24
N SER A 738 2.19 7.75 15.40
CA SER A 738 2.01 9.18 15.67
C SER A 738 1.85 9.51 17.14
N LEU A 739 1.61 8.51 17.99
CA LEU A 739 1.45 8.73 19.42
C LEU A 739 2.75 9.28 20.03
N PRO A 740 2.70 10.30 20.89
CA PRO A 740 3.88 10.91 21.48
C PRO A 740 4.52 10.07 22.61
N VAL A 741 4.32 8.74 22.62
CA VAL A 741 4.86 7.81 23.62
C VAL A 741 5.89 6.85 23.04
N SER A 742 6.68 6.23 23.92
CA SER A 742 7.69 5.27 23.50
C SER A 742 7.08 3.96 22.97
N ALA A 743 7.80 3.29 22.06
CA ALA A 743 7.43 1.95 21.58
C ALA A 743 7.23 0.96 22.74
N SER A 744 8.05 1.07 23.80
CA SER A 744 7.97 0.20 24.98
C SER A 744 6.62 0.30 25.69
N GLN A 745 6.12 1.51 25.89
CA GLN A 745 4.82 1.75 26.55
C GLN A 745 3.65 1.25 25.71
N ILE A 746 3.69 1.48 24.39
CA ILE A 746 2.68 0.99 23.46
C ILE A 746 2.64 -0.53 23.46
N VAL A 747 3.81 -1.17 23.31
CA VAL A 747 3.91 -2.64 23.30
C VAL A 747 3.47 -3.23 24.64
N SER A 748 3.90 -2.66 25.77
CA SER A 748 3.44 -3.13 27.08
C SER A 748 1.92 -3.03 27.21
N SER A 749 1.29 -1.94 26.73
CA SER A 749 -0.17 -1.79 26.74
C SER A 749 -0.88 -2.85 25.89
N LEU A 750 -0.41 -3.09 24.67
CA LEU A 750 -0.94 -4.12 23.77
C LEU A 750 -0.79 -5.53 24.35
N VAL A 751 0.38 -5.81 24.94
CA VAL A 751 0.67 -7.11 25.56
C VAL A 751 -0.14 -7.30 26.84
N GLN A 752 -0.34 -6.26 27.66
CA GLN A 752 -1.21 -6.30 28.83
C GLN A 752 -2.65 -6.63 28.46
N ILE A 753 -3.16 -6.11 27.35
CA ILE A 753 -4.49 -6.49 26.84
C ILE A 753 -4.48 -8.00 26.55
N VAL A 754 -3.54 -8.48 25.73
CA VAL A 754 -3.42 -9.89 25.32
C VAL A 754 -3.33 -10.85 26.51
N VAL A 755 -2.52 -10.53 27.53
CA VAL A 755 -2.37 -11.37 28.72
C VAL A 755 -3.66 -11.48 29.51
N ASN A 756 -4.45 -10.41 29.57
CA ASN A 756 -5.67 -10.34 30.39
C ASN A 756 -6.95 -10.72 29.64
N ILE A 757 -6.87 -11.14 28.37
CA ILE A 757 -8.04 -11.63 27.64
C ILE A 757 -8.41 -13.02 28.17
N GLN A 758 -9.38 -13.08 29.08
CA GLN A 758 -9.90 -14.36 29.58
C GLN A 758 -10.87 -14.98 28.55
N PRO A 759 -10.68 -16.25 28.15
CA PRO A 759 -11.61 -16.96 27.26
C PRO A 759 -12.91 -17.43 27.95
N THR A 760 -13.06 -17.22 29.26
CA THR A 760 -14.15 -17.77 30.09
C THR A 760 -14.95 -16.68 30.83
N LEU A 761 -16.17 -16.44 30.37
CA LEU A 761 -17.31 -16.04 31.20
C LEU A 761 -18.50 -16.95 30.90
N ILE A 762 -18.26 -18.27 31.03
CA ILE A 762 -19.34 -19.26 31.14
C ILE A 762 -19.67 -19.36 32.62
N GLN A 763 -20.48 -18.42 33.09
CA GLN A 763 -21.49 -18.56 34.15
C GLN A 763 -22.16 -17.20 34.26
N THR A 764 -23.13 -16.96 33.39
CA THR A 764 -24.17 -15.95 33.66
C THR A 764 -24.89 -16.36 34.95
N SER A 765 -24.47 -15.79 36.07
CA SER A 765 -25.31 -15.64 37.25
C SER A 765 -26.35 -14.57 36.92
N ASN A 766 -27.45 -14.96 36.29
CA ASN A 766 -28.71 -14.19 36.27
C ASN A 766 -29.88 -15.08 35.82
N GLY A 767 -30.41 -15.85 36.75
CA GLY A 767 -31.80 -16.31 36.72
C GLY A 767 -32.51 -15.68 37.94
N PRO A 768 -33.56 -14.85 37.76
CA PRO A 768 -34.20 -14.18 38.88
C PRO A 768 -35.35 -15.05 39.41
N TYR A 769 -35.10 -16.21 39.99
CA TYR A 769 -36.09 -16.90 40.85
C TYR A 769 -35.39 -17.79 41.86
N GLY A 770 -35.58 -17.49 43.15
CA GLY A 770 -35.12 -18.32 44.25
C GLY A 770 -35.99 -19.57 44.43
N ALA A 771 -35.36 -20.70 44.74
CA ALA A 771 -35.88 -21.73 45.64
C ALA A 771 -34.80 -22.80 45.91
N SER A 772 -34.90 -23.36 47.10
CA SER A 772 -34.00 -24.26 47.83
C SER A 772 -33.73 -25.65 47.25
N ASN A 773 -32.54 -26.19 47.61
CA ASN A 773 -32.18 -27.60 47.80
C ASN A 773 -32.59 -28.62 46.72
N SER A 774 -31.65 -28.99 45.85
CA SER A 774 -31.59 -30.35 45.28
C SER A 774 -30.17 -30.72 44.82
N VAL A 775 -29.78 -31.93 45.16
CA VAL A 775 -28.49 -32.61 44.89
C VAL A 775 -28.11 -32.54 43.40
N GLY A 776 -26.88 -32.13 43.11
CA GLY A 776 -26.36 -31.94 41.76
C GLY A 776 -26.14 -33.23 40.98
N GLN A 777 -26.60 -33.25 39.73
CA GLN A 777 -26.05 -34.09 38.67
C GLN A 777 -25.14 -33.22 37.82
N GLY A 778 -23.83 -33.41 37.98
CA GLY A 778 -22.80 -32.71 37.21
C GLY A 778 -22.73 -33.22 35.77
N SER A 779 -22.77 -32.27 34.83
CA SER A 779 -22.27 -32.48 33.47
C SER A 779 -20.75 -32.61 33.53
N VAL A 780 -20.24 -33.78 33.15
CA VAL A 780 -18.82 -34.13 33.18
C VAL A 780 -18.11 -33.45 31.99
N LEU A 781 -17.48 -32.30 32.24
CA LEU A 781 -16.28 -31.89 31.51
C LEU A 781 -15.08 -32.58 32.17
N PRO A 782 -14.09 -33.06 31.40
CA PRO A 782 -12.91 -33.70 31.99
C PRO A 782 -12.13 -32.67 32.81
N THR A 783 -12.01 -32.92 34.11
CA THR A 783 -11.10 -32.19 35.00
C THR A 783 -9.65 -32.58 34.71
N SER A 784 -8.74 -31.62 34.88
CA SER A 784 -7.28 -31.79 34.75
C SER A 784 -6.78 -33.05 35.49
N PRO A 785 -5.78 -33.80 34.96
CA PRO A 785 -5.28 -35.02 35.60
C PRO A 785 -4.28 -34.76 36.74
N SER A 786 -4.02 -33.51 37.11
CA SER A 786 -3.38 -33.18 38.39
C SER A 786 -4.38 -33.47 39.52
N GLY A 787 -4.23 -34.64 40.15
CA GLY A 787 -5.09 -35.10 41.23
C GLY A 787 -5.36 -34.02 42.28
N GLY A 788 -6.64 -33.76 42.54
CA GLY A 788 -7.07 -32.85 43.58
C GLY A 788 -6.60 -33.34 44.96
N SER A 789 -5.62 -32.64 45.53
CA SER A 789 -5.54 -32.49 46.98
C SER A 789 -6.55 -31.43 47.38
N THR A 790 -7.45 -31.78 48.30
CA THR A 790 -8.53 -30.96 48.85
C THR A 790 -8.06 -29.77 49.70
N ASP A 791 -6.76 -29.48 49.78
CA ASP A 791 -6.22 -28.41 50.64
C ASP A 791 -6.03 -27.04 49.95
N SER A 792 -6.47 -26.88 48.69
CA SER A 792 -6.30 -25.62 47.93
C SER A 792 -7.45 -24.61 48.08
N LEU A 793 -8.37 -24.80 49.01
CA LEU A 793 -9.47 -23.85 49.28
C LEU A 793 -9.03 -22.58 50.05
N GLY A 794 -7.74 -22.44 50.40
CA GLY A 794 -7.23 -21.35 51.24
C GLY A 794 -6.44 -20.23 50.55
N ALA A 795 -6.17 -20.29 49.24
CA ALA A 795 -5.32 -19.31 48.56
C ALA A 795 -6.09 -18.33 47.66
N SER A 796 -7.11 -17.66 48.21
CA SER A 796 -7.67 -16.44 47.63
C SER A 796 -6.70 -15.27 47.81
N ARG A 797 -5.61 -15.26 47.05
CA ARG A 797 -4.87 -14.02 46.78
C ARG A 797 -5.44 -13.37 45.53
N SER A 798 -6.35 -12.42 45.77
CA SER A 798 -6.82 -11.45 44.78
C SER A 798 -5.63 -10.80 44.08
N THR A 799 -5.44 -11.07 42.80
CA THR A 799 -4.76 -10.12 41.92
C THR A 799 -5.60 -8.84 41.89
N PRO A 800 -4.99 -7.64 41.96
CA PRO A 800 -5.76 -6.42 41.82
C PRO A 800 -6.39 -6.44 40.43
N SER A 801 -7.71 -6.39 40.36
CA SER A 801 -8.42 -6.14 39.11
C SER A 801 -7.81 -4.89 38.47
N VAL A 802 -7.22 -5.02 37.28
CA VAL A 802 -6.78 -3.86 36.51
C VAL A 802 -8.04 -3.05 36.20
N SER A 803 -8.23 -1.96 36.91
CA SER A 803 -9.33 -1.03 36.70
C SER A 803 -9.20 -0.42 35.31
N GLY A 804 -10.07 -0.81 34.37
CA GLY A 804 -10.12 -0.23 33.03
C GLY A 804 -10.87 -1.06 32.00
N ILE A 805 -10.59 -2.37 31.89
CA ILE A 805 -11.09 -3.17 30.76
C ILE A 805 -12.47 -3.78 31.08
N ASN A 806 -13.54 -3.24 30.50
CA ASN A 806 -14.89 -3.78 30.68
C ASN A 806 -15.20 -4.87 29.61
N THR A 807 -14.69 -6.09 29.82
CA THR A 807 -14.78 -7.24 28.89
C THR A 807 -16.21 -7.59 28.46
N SER A 808 -17.21 -7.35 29.32
CA SER A 808 -18.64 -7.56 29.02
C SER A 808 -19.16 -6.69 27.86
N SER A 809 -18.59 -5.49 27.66
CA SER A 809 -18.98 -4.56 26.60
C SER A 809 -18.45 -4.99 25.22
N PHE A 810 -17.27 -5.63 25.16
CA PHE A 810 -16.63 -6.05 23.90
C PHE A 810 -17.34 -7.23 23.23
N VAL A 811 -17.84 -8.19 24.02
CA VAL A 811 -18.61 -9.35 23.49
C VAL A 811 -19.94 -8.89 22.90
N SER A 812 -20.64 -7.97 23.57
CA SER A 812 -21.92 -7.42 23.11
C SER A 812 -21.82 -6.63 21.80
N ARG A 813 -20.65 -6.02 21.52
CA ARG A 813 -20.39 -5.19 20.33
C ARG A 813 -19.86 -5.97 19.13
N SER A 814 -19.26 -7.15 19.34
CA SER A 814 -18.57 -7.91 18.29
C SER A 814 -19.39 -9.06 17.70
N GLY A 815 -20.39 -9.58 18.42
CA GLY A 815 -21.20 -10.71 17.98
C GLY A 815 -20.49 -12.08 18.03
N TYR A 816 -19.23 -12.15 18.46
CA TYR A 816 -18.45 -13.38 18.63
C TYR A 816 -18.59 -13.97 20.04
N THR A 817 -18.34 -15.26 20.19
CA THR A 817 -18.17 -15.87 21.52
C THR A 817 -16.89 -15.34 22.19
N CYS A 818 -16.84 -15.33 23.52
CA CYS A 818 -15.69 -14.84 24.29
C CYS A 818 -14.36 -15.51 23.88
N GLN A 819 -14.38 -16.82 23.64
CA GLN A 819 -13.24 -17.62 23.18
C GLN A 819 -12.82 -17.31 21.73
N GLN A 820 -13.78 -17.05 20.83
CA GLN A 820 -13.44 -16.67 19.45
C GLN A 820 -12.84 -15.26 19.40
N LEU A 821 -13.43 -14.33 20.16
CA LEU A 821 -12.96 -12.96 20.22
C LEU A 821 -11.53 -12.87 20.78
N SER A 822 -11.17 -13.72 21.76
CA SER A 822 -9.81 -13.72 22.32
C SER A 822 -8.75 -14.09 21.29
N CYS A 823 -8.97 -15.16 20.52
CA CYS A 823 -8.04 -15.57 19.45
C CYS A 823 -7.93 -14.50 18.35
N LEU A 824 -9.06 -13.87 17.98
CA LEU A 824 -9.07 -12.81 16.96
C LEU A 824 -8.35 -11.55 17.43
N LEU A 825 -8.46 -11.16 18.71
CA LEU A 825 -7.73 -10.02 19.27
C LEU A 825 -6.21 -10.27 19.33
N ILE A 826 -5.80 -11.50 19.70
CA ILE A 826 -4.38 -11.90 19.64
C ILE A 826 -3.87 -11.84 18.21
N GLN A 827 -4.66 -12.35 17.25
CA GLN A 827 -4.31 -12.29 15.84
C GLN A 827 -4.21 -10.86 15.31
N ALA A 828 -5.13 -9.98 15.69
CA ALA A 828 -5.10 -8.56 15.33
C ALA A 828 -3.87 -7.86 15.90
N CYS A 829 -3.51 -8.17 17.15
CA CYS A 829 -2.33 -7.61 17.81
C CYS A 829 -1.04 -8.05 17.13
N GLY A 830 -0.90 -9.35 16.83
CA GLY A 830 0.25 -9.88 16.11
C GLY A 830 0.39 -9.31 14.70
N LEU A 831 -0.73 -9.16 13.97
CA LEU A 831 -0.77 -8.52 12.66
C LEU A 831 -0.34 -7.04 12.75
N LEU A 832 -0.90 -6.27 13.68
CA LEU A 832 -0.58 -4.84 13.86
C LEU A 832 0.90 -4.66 14.19
N LEU A 833 1.44 -5.42 15.14
CA LEU A 833 2.85 -5.36 15.53
C LEU A 833 3.77 -5.68 14.36
N ALA A 834 3.40 -6.61 13.48
CA ALA A 834 4.18 -6.96 12.29
C ALA A 834 4.20 -5.87 11.20
N GLN A 835 3.29 -4.89 11.25
CA GLN A 835 3.29 -3.74 10.33
C GLN A 835 4.16 -2.56 10.82
N LEU A 836 4.68 -2.63 12.05
CA LEU A 836 5.44 -1.57 12.69
C LEU A 836 6.97 -1.73 12.47
N PRO A 837 7.76 -0.66 12.61
CA PRO A 837 9.21 -0.74 12.51
C PRO A 837 9.87 -1.69 13.53
N PRO A 838 11.08 -2.22 13.24
CA PRO A 838 11.79 -3.15 14.11
C PRO A 838 11.98 -2.71 15.57
N ASP A 839 11.95 -1.41 15.86
CA ASP A 839 11.95 -0.86 17.22
C ASP A 839 10.84 -1.47 18.09
N PHE A 840 9.63 -1.65 17.55
CA PHE A 840 8.52 -2.28 18.26
C PHE A 840 8.75 -3.79 18.46
N HIS A 841 9.40 -4.45 17.50
CA HIS A 841 9.69 -5.88 17.59
C HIS A 841 10.66 -6.18 18.73
N MET A 842 11.69 -5.35 18.90
CA MET A 842 12.64 -5.50 20.02
C MET A 842 11.93 -5.32 21.37
N GLN A 843 11.03 -4.33 21.47
CA GLN A 843 10.22 -4.14 22.69
C GLN A 843 9.28 -5.34 22.94
N LEU A 844 8.69 -5.92 21.89
CA LEU A 844 7.86 -7.12 22.01
C LEU A 844 8.66 -8.30 22.57
N TYR A 845 9.87 -8.54 22.05
CA TYR A 845 10.72 -9.63 22.53
C TYR A 845 11.12 -9.44 23.99
N MET A 846 11.46 -8.22 24.40
CA MET A 846 11.76 -7.90 25.79
C MET A 846 10.54 -8.12 26.70
N GLU A 847 9.40 -7.56 26.36
CA GLU A 847 8.19 -7.64 27.18
C GLU A 847 7.63 -9.06 27.26
N ALA A 848 7.59 -9.78 26.14
CA ALA A 848 7.21 -11.20 26.11
C ALA A 848 8.13 -12.04 27.00
N SER A 849 9.45 -11.82 26.92
CA SER A 849 10.42 -12.54 27.76
C SER A 849 10.27 -12.22 29.25
N ARG A 850 9.96 -10.96 29.59
CA ARG A 850 9.68 -10.52 30.97
C ARG A 850 8.48 -11.29 31.54
N ILE A 851 7.37 -11.33 30.81
CA ILE A 851 6.14 -12.01 31.25
C ILE A 851 6.37 -13.52 31.41
N ILE A 852 7.10 -14.14 30.49
CA ILE A 852 7.44 -15.57 30.60
C ILE A 852 8.27 -15.81 31.88
N LYS A 853 9.30 -14.99 32.14
CA LYS A 853 10.20 -15.14 33.29
C LYS A 853 9.56 -14.82 34.64
N GLU A 854 8.74 -13.79 34.70
CA GLU A 854 8.10 -13.31 35.94
C GLU A 854 6.89 -14.16 36.36
N SER A 855 6.43 -15.07 35.49
CA SER A 855 5.32 -15.92 35.84
C SER A 855 5.72 -16.87 36.99
N TRP A 856 4.84 -16.98 37.98
CA TRP A 856 5.12 -17.58 39.30
C TRP A 856 5.49 -19.07 39.27
N TRP A 857 4.95 -19.84 38.31
CA TRP A 857 5.33 -21.24 38.01
C TRP A 857 6.85 -21.46 37.77
N LEU A 858 7.57 -20.48 37.23
CA LEU A 858 9.02 -20.56 36.97
C LEU A 858 9.86 -19.94 38.10
N ALA A 859 9.23 -19.24 39.05
CA ALA A 859 9.88 -18.52 40.13
C ALA A 859 9.73 -19.20 41.52
N ASP A 860 8.76 -20.10 41.68
CA ASP A 860 8.52 -20.80 42.96
C ASP A 860 9.28 -22.14 43.03
N GLY A 861 10.36 -22.19 43.80
CA GLY A 861 11.21 -23.37 43.99
C GLY A 861 10.62 -24.47 44.87
N LYS A 862 9.33 -24.41 45.23
CA LYS A 862 8.67 -25.33 46.17
C LYS A 862 7.88 -26.48 45.53
N ARG A 863 7.66 -26.49 44.22
CA ARG A 863 6.90 -27.54 43.51
C ARG A 863 7.80 -28.59 42.86
N SER A 864 7.23 -29.78 42.62
CA SER A 864 7.94 -30.87 41.96
C SER A 864 8.13 -30.60 40.46
N LEU A 865 9.23 -31.11 39.89
CA LEU A 865 9.58 -30.94 38.47
C LEU A 865 8.47 -31.46 37.52
N GLY A 866 7.78 -32.53 37.91
CA GLY A 866 6.70 -33.15 37.11
C GLY A 866 5.39 -32.34 37.05
N GLU A 867 5.06 -31.57 38.10
CA GLU A 867 3.88 -30.68 38.09
C GLU A 867 4.07 -29.50 37.14
N LEU A 868 5.31 -28.97 37.09
CA LEU A 868 5.68 -27.89 36.18
C LEU A 868 5.60 -28.34 34.72
N ASP A 869 6.16 -29.51 34.43
CA ASP A 869 6.17 -30.09 33.09
C ASP A 869 4.77 -30.39 32.54
N SER A 870 3.88 -30.91 33.40
CA SER A 870 2.47 -31.14 33.07
C SER A 870 1.75 -29.83 32.75
N ALA A 871 1.89 -28.80 33.59
CA ALA A 871 1.26 -27.50 33.39
C ALA A 871 1.74 -26.79 32.10
N VAL A 872 3.04 -26.88 31.78
CA VAL A 872 3.63 -26.36 30.53
C VAL A 872 3.08 -27.12 29.32
N GLY A 873 2.98 -28.45 29.42
CA GLY A 873 2.39 -29.28 28.37
C GLY A 873 0.96 -28.87 28.03
N TYR A 874 0.10 -28.66 29.04
CA TYR A 874 -1.29 -28.25 28.82
C TYR A 874 -1.43 -26.81 28.32
N ALA A 875 -0.70 -25.87 28.91
CA ALA A 875 -0.77 -24.44 28.56
C ALA A 875 -0.32 -24.12 27.13
N LEU A 876 0.60 -24.91 26.58
CA LEU A 876 1.19 -24.70 25.25
C LEU A 876 0.51 -25.50 24.13
N LEU A 877 -0.43 -26.40 24.46
CA LEU A 877 -1.20 -27.18 23.48
C LEU A 877 -2.45 -26.45 23.01
N ASP A 878 -3.25 -25.92 23.94
CA ASP A 878 -4.42 -25.09 23.63
C ASP A 878 -4.63 -24.01 24.72
N PRO A 879 -4.41 -22.71 24.41
CA PRO A 879 -4.59 -21.63 25.38
C PRO A 879 -6.03 -21.51 25.89
N THR A 880 -7.02 -22.10 25.20
CA THR A 880 -8.43 -22.08 25.61
C THR A 880 -8.78 -23.13 26.67
N TRP A 881 -7.95 -24.17 26.82
CA TRP A 881 -8.15 -25.23 27.82
C TRP A 881 -7.55 -24.88 29.18
N ALA A 882 -6.58 -23.97 29.21
CA ALA A 882 -5.82 -23.59 30.40
C ALA A 882 -6.54 -22.58 31.32
N ALA A 883 -7.81 -22.25 31.05
CA ALA A 883 -8.53 -21.12 31.64
C ALA A 883 -8.75 -21.16 33.17
N GLN A 884 -8.47 -22.28 33.82
CA GLN A 884 -8.69 -22.46 35.27
C GLN A 884 -7.56 -21.84 36.14
N ASP A 885 -6.36 -21.64 35.60
CA ASP A 885 -5.17 -21.26 36.39
C ASP A 885 -4.66 -19.82 36.15
N ASN A 886 -5.32 -19.00 35.33
CA ASN A 886 -5.03 -17.58 34.97
C ASN A 886 -3.61 -17.24 34.42
N THR A 887 -2.57 -17.99 34.77
CA THR A 887 -1.18 -17.75 34.36
C THR A 887 -0.71 -18.74 33.30
N SER A 888 -1.25 -19.95 33.28
CA SER A 888 -1.11 -20.88 32.16
C SER A 888 -1.67 -20.28 30.87
N THR A 889 -2.77 -19.52 30.95
CA THR A 889 -3.31 -18.73 29.83
C THR A 889 -2.41 -17.57 29.41
N ALA A 890 -1.71 -16.91 30.34
CA ALA A 890 -0.84 -15.77 30.01
C ALA A 890 0.32 -16.19 29.09
N ILE A 891 1.04 -17.28 29.43
CA ILE A 891 2.10 -17.79 28.55
C ILE A 891 1.54 -18.33 27.25
N GLY A 892 0.43 -19.07 27.28
CA GLY A 892 -0.25 -19.52 26.06
C GLY A 892 -0.59 -18.37 25.12
N ASN A 893 -1.15 -17.28 25.65
CA ASN A 893 -1.49 -16.07 24.89
C ASN A 893 -0.26 -15.35 24.34
N ILE A 894 0.84 -15.27 25.10
CA ILE A 894 2.11 -14.69 24.63
C ILE A 894 2.71 -15.52 23.50
N VAL A 895 2.73 -16.86 23.63
CA VAL A 895 3.23 -17.75 22.57
C VAL A 895 2.35 -17.62 21.32
N ALA A 896 1.03 -17.59 21.47
CA ALA A 896 0.09 -17.36 20.37
C ALA A 896 0.29 -15.99 19.70
N LEU A 897 0.54 -14.93 20.49
CA LEU A 897 0.87 -13.60 19.98
C LEU A 897 2.15 -13.63 19.15
N LEU A 898 3.21 -14.27 19.66
CA LEU A 898 4.47 -14.41 18.94
C LEU A 898 4.30 -15.20 17.65
N HIS A 899 3.50 -16.26 17.64
CA HIS A 899 3.19 -17.02 16.41
C HIS A 899 2.42 -16.18 15.40
N SER A 900 1.38 -15.46 15.85
CA SER A 900 0.65 -14.55 14.99
C SER A 900 1.56 -13.49 14.40
N PHE A 901 2.40 -12.87 15.22
CA PHE A 901 3.39 -11.89 14.81
C PHE A 901 4.40 -12.48 13.80
N PHE A 902 5.04 -13.60 14.13
CA PHE A 902 6.01 -14.29 13.26
C PHE A 902 5.40 -14.74 11.94
N SER A 903 4.12 -15.10 11.89
CA SER A 903 3.46 -15.49 10.64
C SER A 903 3.30 -14.33 9.65
N ASN A 904 3.27 -13.09 10.15
CA ASN A 904 3.07 -11.88 9.36
C ASN A 904 4.37 -11.11 9.04
N LEU A 905 5.50 -11.45 9.68
CA LEU A 905 6.78 -10.80 9.40
C LEU A 905 7.30 -11.11 7.99
N PRO A 906 7.98 -10.19 7.29
CA PRO A 906 8.74 -10.49 6.07
C PRO A 906 9.96 -11.39 6.39
N GLN A 907 10.47 -12.11 5.37
CA GLN A 907 11.59 -13.03 5.54
C GLN A 907 12.85 -12.38 6.14
N GLU A 908 13.19 -11.16 5.74
CA GLU A 908 14.34 -10.42 6.29
C GLU A 908 14.24 -10.21 7.80
N TRP A 909 13.06 -9.85 8.31
CA TRP A 909 12.87 -9.54 9.73
C TRP A 909 12.80 -10.79 10.61
N LEU A 910 12.58 -11.98 10.02
CA LEU A 910 12.65 -13.24 10.75
C LEU A 910 14.04 -13.50 11.33
N GLU A 911 15.11 -12.92 10.77
CA GLU A 911 16.45 -13.04 11.34
C GLU A 911 16.53 -12.47 12.76
N GLY A 912 15.75 -11.42 13.07
CA GLY A 912 15.74 -10.79 14.40
C GLY A 912 15.04 -11.62 15.50
N THR A 913 14.30 -12.68 15.14
CA THR A 913 13.48 -13.44 16.10
C THR A 913 14.29 -14.12 17.20
N HIS A 914 15.54 -14.52 16.92
CA HIS A 914 16.44 -15.14 17.89
C HIS A 914 16.67 -14.32 19.17
N VAL A 915 16.45 -13.00 19.12
CA VAL A 915 16.63 -12.07 20.24
C VAL A 915 15.74 -12.46 21.43
N ILE A 916 14.53 -13.01 21.21
CA ILE A 916 13.69 -13.47 22.31
C ILE A 916 14.35 -14.60 23.12
N ILE A 917 15.06 -15.53 22.46
CA ILE A 917 15.77 -16.62 23.13
C ILE A 917 16.96 -16.07 23.92
N LYS A 918 17.65 -15.07 23.38
CA LYS A 918 18.72 -14.37 24.10
C LYS A 918 18.20 -13.72 25.39
N HIS A 919 17.02 -13.09 25.34
CA HIS A 919 16.40 -12.51 26.53
C HIS A 919 15.85 -13.56 27.50
N LEU A 920 15.46 -14.74 27.02
CA LEU A 920 14.98 -15.85 27.85
C LEU A 920 16.11 -16.55 28.63
N ARG A 921 17.37 -16.48 28.16
CA ARG A 921 18.52 -17.06 28.86
C ARG A 921 18.77 -16.44 30.25
N PRO A 922 19.40 -17.20 31.19
CA PRO A 922 19.79 -18.61 31.06
C PRO A 922 18.58 -19.56 31.05
N ILE A 923 18.66 -20.66 30.29
CA ILE A 923 17.61 -21.68 30.21
C ILE A 923 18.06 -22.86 31.08
N THR A 924 17.35 -23.12 32.16
CA THR A 924 17.80 -24.03 33.23
C THR A 924 16.84 -25.21 33.49
N SER A 925 15.68 -25.26 32.83
CA SER A 925 14.66 -26.28 33.07
C SER A 925 14.05 -26.82 31.77
N VAL A 926 13.48 -28.03 31.84
CA VAL A 926 12.79 -28.70 30.73
C VAL A 926 11.55 -27.91 30.30
N ALA A 927 10.79 -27.38 31.27
CA ALA A 927 9.69 -26.45 31.04
C ALA A 927 10.10 -25.25 30.16
N MET A 928 11.21 -24.58 30.48
CA MET A 928 11.71 -23.44 29.71
C MET A 928 12.19 -23.87 28.32
N LEU A 929 12.80 -25.05 28.21
CA LEU A 929 13.19 -25.66 26.94
C LEU A 929 11.97 -25.91 26.04
N ARG A 930 10.86 -26.46 26.58
CA ARG A 930 9.61 -26.66 25.82
C ARG A 930 9.01 -25.34 25.36
N ILE A 931 9.01 -24.29 26.18
CA ILE A 931 8.55 -22.94 25.76
C ILE A 931 9.39 -22.43 24.58
N VAL A 932 10.71 -22.52 24.66
CA VAL A 932 11.62 -22.09 23.59
C VAL A 932 11.38 -22.85 22.28
N PHE A 933 11.24 -24.18 22.36
CA PHE A 933 10.92 -25.03 21.21
C PHE A 933 9.54 -24.71 20.64
N ARG A 934 8.55 -24.39 21.49
CA ARG A 934 7.21 -23.98 21.03
C ARG A 934 7.20 -22.61 20.38
N ILE A 935 8.03 -21.67 20.82
CA ILE A 935 8.16 -20.35 20.18
C ILE A 935 8.80 -20.49 18.79
N MET A 936 9.93 -21.18 18.68
CA MET A 936 10.75 -21.19 17.45
C MET A 936 10.45 -22.37 16.51
N GLY A 937 9.99 -23.50 17.03
CA GLY A 937 9.77 -24.71 16.23
C GLY A 937 8.79 -24.51 15.06
N PRO A 938 7.62 -23.85 15.26
CA PRO A 938 6.69 -23.55 14.17
C PRO A 938 7.25 -22.59 13.10
N LEU A 939 8.35 -21.89 13.38
CA LEU A 939 8.99 -20.99 12.41
C LEU A 939 9.88 -21.75 11.41
N LEU A 940 10.50 -22.86 11.81
CA LEU A 940 11.42 -23.63 10.98
C LEU A 940 10.81 -24.05 9.62
N PRO A 941 9.55 -24.50 9.54
CA PRO A 941 8.90 -24.78 8.26
C PRO A 941 8.90 -23.61 7.27
N ARG A 942 8.78 -22.39 7.77
CA ARG A 942 8.79 -21.17 6.98
C ARG A 942 10.19 -20.80 6.49
N LEU A 943 11.22 -21.21 7.22
CA LEU A 943 12.62 -20.89 6.96
C LEU A 943 13.31 -21.84 5.98
N VAL A 944 12.65 -22.90 5.49
CA VAL A 944 13.31 -23.91 4.65
C VAL A 944 13.94 -23.32 3.39
N ASN A 945 13.29 -22.33 2.77
CA ASN A 945 13.84 -21.66 1.59
C ASN A 945 14.97 -20.67 1.93
N ALA A 946 15.13 -20.34 3.22
CA ALA A 946 16.21 -19.52 3.77
C ALA A 946 17.19 -20.40 4.55
N HIS A 947 17.85 -21.35 3.86
CA HIS A 947 18.74 -22.38 4.44
C HIS A 947 19.68 -21.87 5.55
N THR A 948 20.31 -20.71 5.33
CA THR A 948 21.21 -20.11 6.33
C THR A 948 20.49 -19.76 7.63
N LEU A 949 19.29 -19.16 7.53
CA LEU A 949 18.50 -18.78 8.71
C LEU A 949 17.85 -20.00 9.37
N PHE A 950 17.42 -21.01 8.59
CA PHE A 950 16.98 -22.30 9.12
C PHE A 950 18.07 -22.94 9.99
N ASN A 951 19.28 -23.08 9.45
CA ASN A 951 20.43 -23.65 10.16
C ASN A 951 20.80 -22.86 11.41
N LYS A 952 20.81 -21.52 11.35
CA LYS A 952 21.03 -20.66 12.53
C LYS A 952 19.98 -20.90 13.61
N THR A 953 18.71 -21.03 13.23
CA THR A 953 17.58 -21.22 14.16
C THR A 953 17.60 -22.63 14.79
N LEU A 954 17.88 -23.66 13.99
CA LEU A 954 18.05 -25.02 14.50
C LEU A 954 19.25 -25.12 15.45
N ALA A 955 20.39 -24.53 15.08
CA ALA A 955 21.57 -24.47 15.94
C ALA A 955 21.28 -23.75 17.26
N LEU A 956 20.48 -22.68 17.24
CA LEU A 956 20.02 -21.99 18.45
C LEU A 956 19.22 -22.94 19.36
N LEU A 957 18.25 -23.67 18.83
CA LEU A 957 17.46 -24.65 19.59
C LEU A 957 18.33 -25.76 20.19
N LEU A 958 19.23 -26.33 19.38
CA LEU A 958 20.19 -27.35 19.84
C LEU A 958 21.11 -26.82 20.95
N ASN A 959 21.59 -25.58 20.83
CA ASN A 959 22.39 -24.93 21.88
C ASN A 959 21.59 -24.75 23.18
N THR A 960 20.30 -24.40 23.11
CA THR A 960 19.46 -24.30 24.31
C THR A 960 19.22 -25.65 24.98
N MET A 961 19.25 -26.75 24.21
CA MET A 961 19.23 -28.10 24.78
C MET A 961 20.55 -28.42 25.49
N GLY A 962 21.69 -27.95 24.95
CA GLY A 962 22.99 -27.99 25.61
C GLY A 962 23.06 -27.14 26.89
N ASP A 963 22.33 -26.03 26.97
CA ASP A 963 22.25 -25.19 28.19
C ASP A 963 21.65 -25.99 29.37
N VAL A 964 20.73 -26.94 29.11
CA VAL A 964 20.05 -27.77 30.13
C VAL A 964 20.72 -29.14 30.33
N TYR A 965 21.20 -29.77 29.25
CA TYR A 965 21.69 -31.15 29.23
C TYR A 965 23.16 -31.30 28.82
N GLY A 966 23.94 -30.21 28.87
CA GLY A 966 25.34 -30.21 28.49
C GLY A 966 26.24 -31.01 29.44
N LYS A 967 27.40 -31.48 28.95
CA LYS A 967 28.39 -32.20 29.78
C LYS A 967 28.92 -31.39 30.98
N ASN A 968 28.81 -30.07 30.92
CA ASN A 968 29.34 -29.13 31.91
C ASN A 968 28.29 -28.61 32.91
N THR A 969 27.03 -29.08 32.85
CA THR A 969 25.98 -28.68 33.80
C THR A 969 26.05 -29.51 35.09
N LEU A 970 26.18 -28.86 36.25
CA LEU A 970 26.19 -29.47 37.60
C LEU A 970 24.80 -30.05 37.99
N PRO A 971 24.73 -31.09 38.84
CA PRO A 971 24.05 -32.34 38.52
C PRO A 971 22.53 -32.24 38.58
N PRO A 972 21.81 -32.57 37.49
CA PRO A 972 20.48 -33.14 37.55
C PRO A 972 20.59 -34.68 37.63
N ALA A 973 19.65 -35.32 38.34
CA ALA A 973 19.42 -36.77 38.30
C ALA A 973 19.33 -37.28 36.84
N PRO A 974 19.56 -38.60 36.60
CA PRO A 974 19.47 -39.12 35.24
C PRO A 974 18.10 -38.83 34.64
N VAL A 975 18.09 -38.37 33.39
CA VAL A 975 16.86 -37.92 32.71
C VAL A 975 16.17 -39.13 32.11
N GLU A 976 14.94 -39.40 32.50
CA GLU A 976 14.16 -40.45 31.84
C GLU A 976 13.80 -40.02 30.41
N ALA A 977 14.03 -40.90 29.43
CA ALA A 977 13.75 -40.58 28.01
C ALA A 977 12.28 -40.23 27.74
N SER A 978 11.35 -40.69 28.60
CA SER A 978 9.93 -40.36 28.60
C SER A 978 9.65 -38.87 28.84
N GLU A 979 10.50 -38.18 29.60
CA GLU A 979 10.30 -36.77 29.97
C GLU A 979 10.57 -35.80 28.81
N ILE A 980 11.38 -36.21 27.83
CA ILE A 980 11.78 -35.35 26.69
C ILE A 980 11.46 -35.97 25.32
N ALA A 981 10.63 -37.01 25.28
CA ALA A 981 10.28 -37.70 24.05
C ALA A 981 9.73 -36.74 22.99
N ASP A 982 8.91 -35.77 23.39
CA ASP A 982 8.33 -34.75 22.51
C ASP A 982 9.39 -33.86 21.84
N LEU A 983 10.44 -33.47 22.58
CA LEU A 983 11.56 -32.68 22.05
C LEU A 983 12.44 -33.50 21.11
N ILE A 984 12.68 -34.77 21.44
CA ILE A 984 13.46 -35.69 20.61
C ILE A 984 12.71 -36.01 19.31
N ASP A 985 11.41 -36.27 19.37
CA ASP A 985 10.55 -36.49 18.20
C ASP A 985 10.52 -35.27 17.28
N PHE A 986 10.42 -34.07 17.87
CA PHE A 986 10.52 -32.81 17.12
C PHE A 986 11.84 -32.68 16.35
N LEU A 987 12.98 -32.99 16.98
CA LEU A 987 14.28 -32.94 16.31
C LEU A 987 14.36 -33.93 15.15
N HIS A 988 13.87 -35.16 15.33
CA HIS A 988 13.78 -36.15 14.25
C HIS A 988 12.91 -35.65 13.09
N HIS A 989 11.80 -34.98 13.39
CA HIS A 989 10.89 -34.44 12.38
C HIS A 989 11.50 -33.25 11.61
N VAL A 990 12.14 -32.30 12.30
CA VAL A 990 12.75 -31.11 11.68
C VAL A 990 13.89 -31.48 10.73
N VAL A 991 14.70 -32.49 11.08
CA VAL A 991 15.81 -32.95 10.25
C VAL A 991 15.34 -33.45 8.87
N HIS A 992 14.14 -34.04 8.78
CA HIS A 992 13.53 -34.41 7.49
C HIS A 992 12.97 -33.23 6.70
N TYR A 993 12.49 -32.20 7.40
CA TYR A 993 11.71 -31.11 6.79
C TYR A 993 12.54 -30.25 5.82
N GLU A 994 13.82 -29.96 6.11
CA GLU A 994 14.67 -29.17 5.20
C GLU A 994 15.06 -29.91 3.91
N GLY A 995 15.06 -31.25 3.93
CA GLY A 995 15.54 -32.10 2.84
C GLY A 995 14.81 -31.90 1.50
N GLN A 996 13.57 -31.42 1.51
CA GLN A 996 12.72 -31.36 0.31
C GLN A 996 11.94 -30.05 0.09
N GLY A 997 11.98 -29.07 1.00
CA GLY A 997 11.23 -27.81 0.79
C GLY A 997 9.71 -27.93 0.92
N GLY A 998 9.21 -28.97 1.59
CA GLY A 998 7.77 -29.30 1.70
C GLY A 998 7.47 -30.36 2.77
N PRO A 999 6.20 -30.82 2.89
CA PRO A 999 5.81 -31.81 3.90
C PRO A 999 6.61 -33.10 3.75
N VAL A 1000 7.08 -33.64 4.88
CA VAL A 1000 7.95 -34.83 4.94
C VAL A 1000 7.26 -36.02 4.27
N GLN A 1001 7.89 -36.57 3.24
CA GLN A 1001 7.47 -37.78 2.56
C GLN A 1001 8.33 -38.96 3.04
N ALA A 1002 7.82 -40.19 2.89
CA ALA A 1002 8.55 -41.40 3.27
C ALA A 1002 9.88 -41.60 2.51
N SER A 1003 10.12 -40.86 1.41
CA SER A 1003 11.35 -40.87 0.60
C SER A 1003 12.29 -39.69 0.89
N SER A 1004 11.94 -38.80 1.83
CA SER A 1004 12.69 -37.57 2.10
C SER A 1004 14.02 -37.87 2.79
N LYS A 1005 15.14 -37.47 2.15
CA LYS A 1005 16.48 -37.56 2.73
C LYS A 1005 16.86 -36.24 3.41
N PRO A 1006 17.43 -36.27 4.63
CA PRO A 1006 17.91 -35.07 5.29
C PRO A 1006 19.15 -34.48 4.59
N ARG A 1007 19.37 -33.17 4.74
CA ARG A 1007 20.57 -32.51 4.22
C ARG A 1007 21.81 -32.86 5.07
N PRO A 1008 22.99 -33.09 4.47
CA PRO A 1008 24.22 -33.37 5.22
C PRO A 1008 24.56 -32.28 6.25
N GLU A 1009 24.35 -31.01 5.91
CA GLU A 1009 24.65 -29.87 6.80
C GLU A 1009 23.85 -29.92 8.11
N VAL A 1010 22.58 -30.32 8.05
CA VAL A 1010 21.70 -30.47 9.22
C VAL A 1010 22.13 -31.62 10.11
N LEU A 1011 22.49 -32.75 9.49
CA LEU A 1011 23.00 -33.91 10.22
C LEU A 1011 24.33 -33.58 10.91
N VAL A 1012 25.19 -32.80 10.26
CA VAL A 1012 26.44 -32.30 10.86
C VAL A 1012 26.16 -31.39 12.05
N LEU A 1013 25.20 -30.45 11.94
CA LEU A 1013 24.81 -29.60 13.07
C LEU A 1013 24.29 -30.42 14.25
N THR A 1014 23.44 -31.40 13.97
CA THR A 1014 22.84 -32.26 15.00
C THR A 1014 23.89 -33.16 15.66
N GLY A 1015 24.82 -33.72 14.87
CA GLY A 1015 25.94 -34.51 15.37
C GLY A 1015 26.86 -33.71 16.30
N ARG A 1016 27.25 -32.49 15.91
CA ARG A 1016 28.05 -31.59 16.77
C ARG A 1016 27.32 -31.25 18.07
N ALA A 1017 26.01 -30.99 18.00
CA ALA A 1017 25.22 -30.73 19.20
C ALA A 1017 25.18 -31.96 20.12
N ALA A 1018 24.94 -33.16 19.58
CA ALA A 1018 24.90 -34.40 20.33
C ALA A 1018 26.22 -34.68 21.08
N GLU A 1019 27.38 -34.34 20.50
CA GLU A 1019 28.69 -34.46 21.16
C GLU A 1019 28.83 -33.57 22.41
N SER A 1020 28.07 -32.49 22.52
CA SER A 1020 28.09 -31.57 23.67
C SER A 1020 27.15 -31.99 24.82
N LEU A 1021 26.25 -32.94 24.56
CA LEU A 1021 25.24 -33.41 25.52
C LEU A 1021 25.78 -34.52 26.43
N ARG A 1022 25.16 -34.69 27.60
CA ARG A 1022 25.43 -35.83 28.49
C ARG A 1022 25.14 -37.17 27.80
N PRO A 1023 25.85 -38.27 28.15
CA PRO A 1023 25.70 -39.58 27.49
C PRO A 1023 24.26 -40.10 27.44
N GLU A 1024 23.52 -39.88 28.52
CA GLU A 1024 22.11 -40.24 28.70
C GLU A 1024 21.13 -39.48 27.79
N VAL A 1025 21.48 -38.32 27.22
CA VAL A 1025 20.67 -37.65 26.19
C VAL A 1025 21.29 -37.85 24.81
N GLN A 1026 22.61 -37.91 24.73
CA GLN A 1026 23.38 -38.16 23.51
C GLN A 1026 22.94 -39.48 22.82
N HIS A 1027 22.67 -40.54 23.59
CA HIS A 1027 22.24 -41.82 23.00
C HIS A 1027 20.93 -41.72 22.22
N LEU A 1028 20.00 -40.84 22.63
CA LEU A 1028 18.70 -40.62 21.97
C LEU A 1028 18.86 -39.98 20.58
N LEU A 1029 19.98 -39.30 20.32
CA LEU A 1029 20.30 -38.68 19.03
C LEU A 1029 21.38 -39.44 18.26
N SER A 1030 21.90 -40.54 18.80
CA SER A 1030 23.02 -41.32 18.21
C SER A 1030 22.71 -41.90 16.83
N HIS A 1031 21.42 -41.98 16.50
CA HIS A 1031 20.87 -42.42 15.22
C HIS A 1031 20.97 -41.35 14.11
N LEU A 1032 21.19 -40.08 14.45
CA LEU A 1032 21.31 -38.93 13.54
C LEU A 1032 22.76 -38.69 13.11
N LYS A 1033 23.38 -39.69 12.47
CA LYS A 1033 24.79 -39.61 12.07
C LYS A 1033 25.02 -38.60 10.94
N PRO A 1034 26.19 -37.91 10.88
CA PRO A 1034 26.54 -36.97 9.81
C PRO A 1034 26.53 -37.59 8.40
N ASP A 1035 26.83 -38.89 8.31
CA ASP A 1035 26.75 -39.64 7.07
C ASP A 1035 25.30 -40.05 6.77
N VAL A 1036 24.75 -39.49 5.68
CA VAL A 1036 23.38 -39.72 5.20
C VAL A 1036 23.11 -41.22 4.96
N ASN A 1037 24.14 -42.01 4.64
CA ASN A 1037 24.01 -43.44 4.33
C ASN A 1037 24.14 -44.36 5.55
N SER A 1038 24.54 -43.86 6.71
CA SER A 1038 24.63 -44.64 7.97
C SER A 1038 23.80 -44.08 9.12
N SER A 1039 23.17 -42.93 8.91
CA SER A 1039 22.08 -42.42 9.74
C SER A 1039 20.84 -43.33 9.62
N ILE A 1040 19.93 -43.33 10.61
CA ILE A 1040 18.68 -44.13 10.59
C ILE A 1040 17.85 -43.93 9.32
N TYR A 1041 18.09 -42.83 8.62
CA TYR A 1041 17.47 -42.42 7.38
C TYR A 1041 18.01 -43.12 6.12
N ALA A 1042 19.03 -43.96 6.24
CA ALA A 1042 19.49 -44.85 5.17
C ALA A 1042 18.57 -46.08 4.96
N ALA A 1043 17.67 -46.35 5.91
CA ALA A 1043 16.88 -47.59 5.99
C ALA A 1043 15.46 -47.48 5.41
N THR A 1044 15.19 -46.62 4.43
CA THR A 1044 13.92 -46.69 3.68
C THR A 1044 14.01 -47.77 2.59
N HIS A 1045 13.48 -48.95 2.94
CA HIS A 1045 13.41 -50.24 2.24
C HIS A 1045 14.66 -51.12 2.30
N PRO A 1046 14.70 -52.17 3.17
CA PRO A 1046 15.37 -53.38 2.74
C PRO A 1046 14.61 -53.89 1.52
N LYS A 1047 15.25 -53.88 0.34
CA LYS A 1047 14.80 -54.76 -0.74
C LYS A 1047 14.77 -56.15 -0.11
N MET A 1048 13.58 -56.75 0.04
CA MET A 1048 13.50 -58.16 0.39
C MET A 1048 14.27 -58.90 -0.70
N VAL A 1049 15.48 -59.35 -0.36
CA VAL A 1049 16.26 -60.24 -1.18
C VAL A 1049 15.39 -61.49 -1.32
N GLN A 1050 14.90 -61.74 -2.53
CA GLN A 1050 14.36 -63.06 -2.87
C GLN A 1050 15.50 -64.04 -2.62
N ASN A 1051 15.33 -64.92 -1.63
CA ASN A 1051 16.23 -66.04 -1.41
C ASN A 1051 16.39 -66.83 -2.71
N PRO A 1052 17.60 -66.98 -3.25
CA PRO A 1052 17.92 -68.15 -4.04
C PRO A 1052 18.23 -69.29 -3.06
N SER A 1053 17.54 -70.42 -3.30
CA SER A 1053 17.69 -71.75 -2.69
C SER A 1053 19.07 -72.13 -2.17
#